data_AF-A0AB35WJK7-F1
#
_entry.id   AF-A0AB35WJK7-F1
#
_cell.length_a   1.000
_cell.length_b   1.000
_cell.length_c   1.000
_cell.angle_alpha   90.00
_cell.angle_beta   90.00
_cell.angle_gamma   90.00
#
_symmetry.space_group_name_H-M   'P 1'
#
loop_
_entity.id
_entity.type
_entity.pdbx_description
1 polymer ?
#
loop_
_entity_poly.entity_id
_entity_poly.type
_entity_poly.pdbx_seq_one_letter_code
_entity_poly.pdbx_strand_id
1 'polypeptide(L)'
;MRKTELLAFLQNQTDFFDPENLSEVFTAGYLARRFAMQRNTASHYLNQLVAQDVLVKINTRPVYFLHKAAFCQQFFPLSRSEYASMAELLAESDRQPEQADHFSLLTGHDGSLRKPIEQMKTALFYPNGGLPLLIVGDSGTGKSYMAELMHEFAIAQGLLAPDAPFVSFNCAQYASNPELLAANLFGYVKGAFTGAQGDKAGAFEAANGGVLFLDEVHRLDAQGQEKLFTWLDRKEIYRVGETAQGMPISLRLVFATTEDIHSTFLTTFIRRIPILISLPDLQNRSRGEKEALTLQFFWQEARTLSARLQLTPRLLQVLTHYVYRGNVGELKNVVKYAVASAWARSPGSERLNVTLHDLPENIMAATPALSEPMGQQEPLLIEPQTSLVWLLRARDPVQGLIYDAQCRVLALYEAVLSKKTIWEEAQKSMGEEMETLFDRLVFDNHDANSSHLLLLITHQVREEFYRLEKRFNIQFNGNCIYALSHYLIHRSRQAQSTMSNEKSRQLEDFLAQKYPLLYRFCEEILAALALKLDIEPRRIDLLLLVLWLQKNGAISQQQVTRAVILAHGYATASSIANVANRLLKSQLFESFDMPLDVTPEAIANQVMAWIESHALASGLVILVDMGSLNAIHSHFNRRLSTPMAIINNVSTGMAMYVGERVLQGDMLEDIVREIGNDLAVEHQLYYPQTDKPRAILTTCATGLGAAANLSALLKASIPETLGIDIVACDVETLADPARRAPMLSRYEVLAIVGTLDPHLADLPWISLDSLISGEGSRPLMRIFGELASAEQVSEINNLILKNFSLRRVIESVTILDTGKVINQVEQFLLRYEHLAGCDVPNDRKVALYVHISCLIERLIRNASPSHYSGKQCPESELVILREAFSVIENGYSVKIPAVELYYIHDILTRETEFIQEDQEF
;
A
#
# COMPACT_ATOMS: atom_id res chain seq x y z
N MET A 1 7.16 4.99 40.62
CA MET A 1 6.01 5.52 39.85
C MET A 1 6.41 6.69 38.97
N ARG A 2 6.77 7.87 39.52
CA ARG A 2 7.04 9.08 38.71
C ARG A 2 8.21 8.98 37.71
N LYS A 3 9.26 8.20 38.00
CA LYS A 3 10.40 7.99 37.08
C LYS A 3 10.01 7.15 35.84
N THR A 4 9.19 6.12 36.03
CA THR A 4 8.70 5.25 34.94
C THR A 4 7.68 5.96 34.06
N GLU A 5 6.80 6.76 34.63
CA GLU A 5 5.84 7.60 33.88
C GLU A 5 6.54 8.67 33.04
N LEU A 6 7.58 9.31 33.61
CA LEU A 6 8.40 10.28 32.89
C LEU A 6 9.13 9.62 31.71
N LEU A 7 9.66 8.41 31.92
CA LEU A 7 10.33 7.64 30.87
C LEU A 7 9.36 7.27 29.74
N ALA A 8 8.18 6.73 30.08
CA ALA A 8 7.15 6.37 29.10
C ALA A 8 6.65 7.59 28.31
N PHE A 9 6.55 8.75 28.96
CA PHE A 9 6.21 10.00 28.28
C PHE A 9 7.30 10.44 27.32
N LEU A 10 8.57 10.44 27.74
CA LEU A 10 9.68 10.77 26.84
C LEU A 10 9.79 9.80 25.68
N GLN A 11 9.52 8.51 25.89
CA GLN A 11 9.47 7.52 24.81
C GLN A 11 8.44 7.92 23.76
N ASN A 12 7.18 8.18 24.14
CA ASN A 12 6.13 8.58 23.22
C ASN A 12 6.34 9.97 22.58
N GLN A 13 7.01 10.90 23.27
CA GLN A 13 7.26 12.23 22.71
C GLN A 13 8.46 12.23 21.78
N THR A 14 9.47 11.40 22.06
CA THR A 14 10.64 11.26 21.17
C THR A 14 10.21 10.73 19.80
N ASP A 15 9.06 10.03 19.73
CA ASP A 15 8.46 9.57 18.47
C ASP A 15 7.99 10.70 17.54
N PHE A 16 7.87 11.92 18.05
CA PHE A 16 7.49 13.12 17.27
C PHE A 16 8.58 14.19 17.36
N PHE A 17 9.81 13.77 17.64
CA PHE A 17 10.93 14.68 17.78
C PHE A 17 11.26 15.31 16.41
N ASP A 18 11.25 16.64 16.35
CA ASP A 18 11.70 17.39 15.18
C ASP A 18 13.04 18.07 15.52
N PRO A 19 14.15 17.67 14.86
CA PRO A 19 15.46 18.29 15.07
C PRO A 19 15.51 19.76 14.63
N GLU A 20 14.64 20.19 13.72
CA GLU A 20 14.57 21.57 13.22
C GLU A 20 13.71 22.47 14.11
N ASN A 21 12.80 21.88 14.90
CA ASN A 21 11.89 22.60 15.80
C ASN A 21 11.89 22.02 17.24
N LEU A 22 12.90 22.42 18.02
CA LEU A 22 13.11 21.91 19.38
C LEU A 22 12.00 22.32 20.36
N SER A 23 11.12 21.37 20.67
CA SER A 23 10.02 21.55 21.62
C SER A 23 10.47 21.53 23.09
N GLU A 24 9.95 22.45 23.91
CA GLU A 24 10.25 22.50 25.35
C GLU A 24 9.85 21.22 26.12
N VAL A 25 9.03 20.36 25.51
CA VAL A 25 8.51 19.11 26.08
C VAL A 25 9.60 18.16 26.57
N PHE A 26 10.78 18.21 25.95
CA PHE A 26 11.95 17.37 26.26
C PHE A 26 12.86 17.97 27.34
N THR A 27 12.50 19.10 27.93
CA THR A 27 13.31 19.78 28.95
C THR A 27 12.91 19.36 30.36
N ALA A 28 13.88 19.34 31.28
CA ALA A 28 13.61 19.08 32.70
C ALA A 28 12.60 20.08 33.32
N GLY A 29 12.52 21.31 32.79
CA GLY A 29 11.59 22.33 33.26
C GLY A 29 10.13 22.04 32.89
N TYR A 30 9.89 21.56 31.67
CA TYR A 30 8.55 21.13 31.26
C TYR A 30 8.11 19.87 32.00
N LEU A 31 8.98 18.85 32.05
CA LEU A 31 8.69 17.57 32.71
C LEU A 31 8.39 17.75 34.21
N ALA A 32 9.09 18.68 34.88
CA ALA A 32 8.80 19.02 36.27
C ALA A 32 7.38 19.56 36.47
N ARG A 33 6.92 20.46 35.58
CA ARG A 33 5.55 21.00 35.60
C ARG A 33 4.51 19.92 35.30
N ARG A 34 4.74 19.14 34.24
CA ARG A 34 3.81 18.11 33.75
C ARG A 34 3.53 16.98 34.76
N PHE A 35 4.53 16.62 35.55
CA PHE A 35 4.47 15.53 36.54
C PHE A 35 4.43 16.03 37.99
N ALA A 36 4.12 17.32 38.21
CA ALA A 36 4.01 17.95 39.53
C ALA A 36 5.18 17.60 40.47
N MET A 37 6.40 17.87 40.01
CA MET A 37 7.63 17.65 40.78
C MET A 37 8.59 18.85 40.68
N GLN A 38 9.56 18.95 41.61
CA GLN A 38 10.57 20.00 41.53
C GLN A 38 11.52 19.76 40.36
N ARG A 39 11.97 20.84 39.70
CA ARG A 39 12.92 20.78 38.56
C ARG A 39 14.20 20.02 38.89
N ASN A 40 14.72 20.18 40.11
CA ASN A 40 15.93 19.49 40.56
C ASN A 40 15.69 17.96 40.64
N THR A 41 14.50 17.54 41.08
CA THR A 41 14.10 16.13 41.13
C THR A 41 13.94 15.53 39.72
N ALA A 42 13.29 16.25 38.80
CA ALA A 42 13.16 15.83 37.41
C ALA A 42 14.53 15.69 36.73
N SER A 43 15.40 16.68 36.90
CA SER A 43 16.77 16.66 36.37
C SER A 43 17.60 15.52 36.97
N HIS A 44 17.44 15.22 38.27
CA HIS A 44 18.10 14.09 38.91
C HIS A 44 17.69 12.75 38.29
N TYR A 45 16.38 12.51 38.08
CA TYR A 45 15.89 11.28 37.45
C TYR A 45 16.33 11.14 35.98
N LEU A 46 16.31 12.24 35.22
CA LEU A 46 16.74 12.26 33.83
C LEU A 46 18.23 11.93 33.69
N ASN A 47 19.09 12.55 34.49
CA ASN A 47 20.52 12.24 34.49
C ASN A 47 20.80 10.80 34.93
N GLN A 48 20.00 10.25 35.87
CA GLN A 48 20.13 8.84 36.25
C GLN A 48 19.76 7.89 35.09
N LEU A 49 18.75 8.25 34.27
CA LEU A 49 18.36 7.47 33.09
C LEU A 49 19.37 7.59 31.94
N VAL A 50 20.04 8.74 31.81
CA VAL A 50 21.17 8.92 30.88
C VAL A 50 22.35 8.04 31.30
N ALA A 51 22.66 7.99 32.60
CA ALA A 51 23.70 7.10 33.14
C ALA A 51 23.37 5.60 33.00
N GLN A 52 22.08 5.26 32.83
CA GLN A 52 21.60 3.90 32.56
C GLN A 52 21.54 3.59 31.05
N ASP A 53 22.02 4.50 30.19
CA ASP A 53 21.98 4.39 28.73
C ASP A 53 20.57 4.34 28.13
N VAL A 54 19.56 4.80 28.88
CA VAL A 54 18.15 4.78 28.46
C VAL A 54 17.73 6.09 27.79
N LEU A 55 18.29 7.21 28.23
CA LEU A 55 18.04 8.54 27.66
C LEU A 55 19.32 9.12 27.06
N VAL A 56 19.14 9.98 26.06
CA VAL A 56 20.18 10.79 25.43
C VAL A 56 20.03 12.22 25.92
N LYS A 57 21.15 12.82 26.31
CA LYS A 57 21.23 14.19 26.82
C LYS A 57 21.94 15.09 25.83
N ILE A 58 21.34 16.24 25.55
CA ILE A 58 21.91 17.28 24.69
C ILE A 58 22.17 18.51 25.55
N ASN A 59 23.45 18.86 25.75
CA ASN A 59 23.91 19.90 26.69
C ASN A 59 23.75 21.33 26.17
N THR A 60 22.60 21.66 25.56
CA THR A 60 22.24 23.02 25.16
C THR A 60 21.63 23.82 26.33
N ARG A 61 21.28 25.09 26.09
CA ARG A 61 20.51 25.92 27.04
C ARG A 61 19.17 26.31 26.41
N PRO A 62 18.04 25.69 26.79
CA PRO A 62 17.85 24.65 27.81
C PRO A 62 18.42 23.27 27.42
N VAL A 63 18.60 22.37 28.41
CA VAL A 63 19.09 20.98 28.22
C VAL A 63 17.93 20.08 27.81
N TYR A 64 18.14 19.26 26.78
CA TYR A 64 17.13 18.35 26.23
C TYR A 64 17.46 16.90 26.57
N PHE A 65 16.42 16.10 26.80
CA PHE A 65 16.51 14.67 27.08
C PHE A 65 15.57 13.90 26.15
N LEU A 66 16.12 12.96 25.39
CA LEU A 66 15.41 12.13 24.42
C LEU A 66 15.49 10.65 24.82
N HIS A 67 14.51 9.86 24.45
CA HIS A 67 14.56 8.42 24.70
C HIS A 67 15.47 7.72 23.68
N LYS A 68 16.56 7.09 24.14
CA LYS A 68 17.62 6.58 23.25
C LYS A 68 17.09 5.57 22.24
N ALA A 69 16.36 4.57 22.71
CA ALA A 69 15.83 3.51 21.84
C ALA A 69 14.75 4.02 20.87
N ALA A 70 13.92 4.97 21.29
CA ALA A 70 12.88 5.54 20.42
C ALA A 70 13.50 6.43 19.34
N PHE A 71 14.50 7.24 19.73
CA PHE A 71 15.30 8.01 18.79
C PHE A 71 16.01 7.10 17.77
N CYS A 72 16.67 6.03 18.23
CA CYS A 72 17.36 5.10 17.33
C CYS A 72 16.42 4.36 16.37
N GLN A 73 15.16 4.14 16.75
CA GLN A 73 14.14 3.51 15.90
C GLN A 73 13.68 4.42 14.75
N GLN A 74 13.68 5.74 14.97
CA GLN A 74 13.15 6.70 13.99
C GLN A 74 14.22 7.38 13.16
N PHE A 75 15.39 7.65 13.74
CA PHE A 75 16.45 8.43 13.11
C PHE A 75 17.60 7.51 12.70
N PHE A 76 18.58 7.35 13.58
CA PHE A 76 19.79 6.58 13.35
C PHE A 76 20.34 6.11 14.70
N PRO A 77 21.13 5.02 14.72
CA PRO A 77 21.67 4.47 15.96
C PRO A 77 22.66 5.45 16.59
N LEU A 78 22.55 5.61 17.91
CA LEU A 78 23.39 6.50 18.70
C LEU A 78 24.47 5.73 19.45
N SER A 79 25.73 6.11 19.27
CA SER A 79 26.88 5.45 19.90
C SER A 79 27.14 5.94 21.33
N ARG A 80 26.57 7.10 21.69
CA ARG A 80 26.74 7.78 22.97
C ARG A 80 25.38 8.19 23.55
N SER A 81 25.40 8.66 24.79
CA SER A 81 24.21 9.13 25.50
C SER A 81 24.32 10.58 25.98
N GLU A 82 25.45 11.24 25.70
CA GLU A 82 25.64 12.66 25.96
C GLU A 82 26.28 13.34 24.73
N TYR A 83 25.69 14.46 24.32
CA TYR A 83 26.13 15.29 23.20
C TYR A 83 26.19 16.75 23.64
N ALA A 84 27.16 17.52 23.13
CA ALA A 84 27.32 18.94 23.44
C ALA A 84 26.27 19.81 22.73
N SER A 85 25.83 19.40 21.54
CA SER A 85 24.88 20.15 20.72
C SER A 85 24.02 19.25 19.84
N MET A 86 22.94 19.82 19.29
CA MET A 86 22.07 19.11 18.34
C MET A 86 22.83 18.73 17.06
N ALA A 87 23.73 19.61 16.59
CA ALA A 87 24.56 19.36 15.43
C ALA A 87 25.51 18.16 15.62
N GLU A 88 26.06 17.98 16.83
CA GLU A 88 26.91 16.83 17.15
C GLU A 88 26.13 15.52 17.17
N LEU A 89 24.90 15.53 17.70
CA LEU A 89 24.03 14.36 17.68
C LEU A 89 23.60 14.00 16.25
N LEU A 90 23.24 15.00 15.43
CA LEU A 90 22.89 14.77 14.02
C LEU A 90 24.08 14.33 13.16
N ALA A 91 25.30 14.72 13.51
CA ALA A 91 26.52 14.25 12.84
C ALA A 91 26.80 12.75 13.05
N GLU A 92 26.16 12.09 14.03
CA GLU A 92 26.20 10.62 14.11
C GLU A 92 25.37 9.93 13.01
N SER A 93 24.44 10.62 12.35
CA SER A 93 23.70 10.07 11.20
C SER A 93 24.60 9.75 10.00
N ASP A 94 25.65 10.55 9.82
CA ASP A 94 26.66 10.35 8.77
C ASP A 94 27.63 9.19 9.12
N ARG A 95 27.58 8.67 10.37
CA ARG A 95 28.29 7.45 10.78
C ARG A 95 27.31 6.28 10.72
N GLN A 96 27.24 5.63 9.56
CA GLN A 96 26.38 4.48 9.34
C GLN A 96 26.57 3.37 10.40
N PRO A 97 25.49 2.66 10.79
CA PRO A 97 25.62 1.46 11.61
C PRO A 97 26.49 0.40 10.92
N GLU A 98 27.43 -0.15 11.69
CA GLU A 98 28.12 -1.40 11.41
C GLU A 98 27.10 -2.54 11.28
N GLN A 99 26.54 -2.74 10.08
CA GLN A 99 25.99 -4.00 9.51
C GLN A 99 25.16 -3.78 8.21
N ALA A 100 25.26 -2.62 7.55
CA ALA A 100 24.76 -2.48 6.18
C ALA A 100 25.79 -3.01 5.15
N ASP A 101 25.31 -3.82 4.21
CA ASP A 101 26.07 -4.26 3.03
C ASP A 101 26.59 -3.02 2.28
N HIS A 102 27.90 -2.78 2.22
CA HIS A 102 28.47 -1.57 1.62
C HIS A 102 28.08 -1.42 0.13
N PHE A 103 27.72 -2.51 -0.54
CA PHE A 103 27.19 -2.47 -1.89
C PHE A 103 25.78 -1.86 -1.99
N SER A 104 25.01 -1.77 -0.90
CA SER A 104 23.70 -1.11 -0.89
C SER A 104 23.80 0.41 -1.05
N LEU A 105 25.00 0.98 -0.96
CA LEU A 105 25.26 2.40 -1.24
C LEU A 105 25.37 2.69 -2.75
N LEU A 106 25.46 1.66 -3.59
CA LEU A 106 25.57 1.81 -5.03
C LEU A 106 24.22 2.08 -5.68
N THR A 107 24.14 3.19 -6.42
CA THR A 107 23.02 3.44 -7.33
C THR A 107 22.96 2.34 -8.38
N GLY A 108 21.87 1.55 -8.35
CA GLY A 108 21.67 0.38 -9.21
C GLY A 108 22.00 -0.97 -8.57
N HIS A 109 22.22 -1.05 -7.24
CA HIS A 109 22.56 -2.30 -6.55
C HIS A 109 21.52 -3.42 -6.74
N ASP A 110 20.23 -3.08 -6.79
CA ASP A 110 19.13 -4.02 -7.06
C ASP A 110 18.75 -4.06 -8.56
N GLY A 111 19.38 -3.22 -9.37
CA GLY A 111 19.10 -3.06 -10.79
C GLY A 111 20.27 -3.53 -11.65
N SER A 112 20.86 -2.60 -12.41
CA SER A 112 21.91 -2.90 -13.39
C SER A 112 23.19 -3.50 -12.79
N LEU A 113 23.45 -3.27 -11.50
CA LEU A 113 24.64 -3.75 -10.79
C LEU A 113 24.39 -5.00 -9.92
N ARG A 114 23.16 -5.52 -9.85
CA ARG A 114 22.81 -6.69 -9.01
C ARG A 114 23.70 -7.89 -9.27
N LYS A 115 23.76 -8.33 -10.53
CA LYS A 115 24.56 -9.49 -10.95
C LYS A 115 26.08 -9.25 -10.72
N PRO A 116 26.66 -8.09 -11.12
CA PRO A 116 28.03 -7.75 -10.75
C PRO A 116 28.33 -7.85 -9.25
N ILE A 117 27.44 -7.33 -8.40
CA ILE A 117 27.59 -7.36 -6.94
C ILE A 117 27.53 -8.80 -6.41
N GLU A 118 26.56 -9.61 -6.87
CA GLU A 118 26.46 -11.03 -6.51
C GLU A 118 27.74 -11.80 -6.88
N GLN A 119 28.31 -11.53 -8.06
CA GLN A 119 29.58 -12.14 -8.50
C GLN A 119 30.77 -11.71 -7.63
N MET A 120 30.85 -10.43 -7.24
CA MET A 120 31.90 -9.95 -6.31
C MET A 120 31.79 -10.60 -4.94
N LYS A 121 30.56 -10.69 -4.40
CA LYS A 121 30.31 -11.39 -3.12
C LYS A 121 30.71 -12.86 -3.21
N THR A 122 30.36 -13.53 -4.31
CA THR A 122 30.75 -14.94 -4.56
C THR A 122 32.27 -15.10 -4.53
N ALA A 123 33.00 -14.19 -5.16
CA ALA A 123 34.46 -14.21 -5.15
C ALA A 123 35.04 -13.97 -3.74
N LEU A 124 34.45 -13.07 -2.96
CA LEU A 124 34.90 -12.71 -1.61
C LEU A 124 34.67 -13.81 -0.56
N PHE A 125 33.50 -14.43 -0.57
CA PHE A 125 33.08 -15.44 0.41
C PHE A 125 33.70 -16.81 0.16
N TYR A 126 34.35 -17.01 -0.99
CA TYR A 126 35.04 -18.27 -1.27
C TYR A 126 36.19 -18.50 -0.26
N PRO A 127 36.34 -19.72 0.30
CA PRO A 127 37.38 -20.02 1.30
C PRO A 127 38.82 -19.76 0.82
N ASN A 128 39.77 -19.76 1.76
CA ASN A 128 41.22 -19.71 1.48
C ASN A 128 41.69 -18.49 0.66
N GLY A 129 41.18 -17.30 0.96
CA GLY A 129 41.64 -16.05 0.34
C GLY A 129 40.86 -15.61 -0.90
N GLY A 130 39.67 -16.18 -1.14
CA GLY A 130 38.76 -15.75 -2.21
C GLY A 130 39.16 -16.24 -3.61
N LEU A 131 38.29 -15.97 -4.59
CA LEU A 131 38.57 -16.23 -6.00
C LEU A 131 39.09 -14.96 -6.70
N PRO A 132 40.05 -15.09 -7.64
CA PRO A 132 40.43 -13.96 -8.48
C PRO A 132 39.25 -13.60 -9.40
N LEU A 133 39.07 -12.30 -9.62
CA LEU A 133 38.00 -11.79 -10.48
C LEU A 133 38.50 -10.74 -11.46
N LEU A 134 37.88 -10.65 -12.64
CA LEU A 134 38.16 -9.65 -13.66
C LEU A 134 36.91 -8.82 -13.92
N ILE A 135 37.04 -7.50 -13.76
CA ILE A 135 36.02 -6.49 -14.04
C ILE A 135 36.27 -5.92 -15.44
N VAL A 136 35.29 -6.05 -16.31
CA VAL A 136 35.30 -5.54 -17.68
C VAL A 136 34.25 -4.45 -17.80
N GLY A 137 34.62 -3.37 -18.48
CA GLY A 137 33.68 -2.32 -18.84
C GLY A 137 34.42 -1.09 -19.32
N ASP A 138 33.72 -0.23 -20.04
CA ASP A 138 34.29 0.96 -20.64
C ASP A 138 34.87 1.92 -19.60
N SER A 139 35.65 2.89 -20.08
CA SER A 139 36.21 3.93 -19.23
C SER A 139 35.09 4.70 -18.53
N GLY A 140 35.29 4.99 -17.24
CA GLY A 140 34.33 5.74 -16.43
C GLY A 140 33.08 4.98 -15.98
N THR A 141 33.01 3.65 -16.10
CA THR A 141 31.89 2.82 -15.60
C THR A 141 31.88 2.58 -14.08
N GLY A 142 33.00 2.85 -13.39
CA GLY A 142 33.13 2.73 -11.92
C GLY A 142 33.94 1.53 -11.42
N LYS A 143 34.79 0.91 -12.26
CA LYS A 143 35.59 -0.29 -11.92
C LYS A 143 36.41 -0.15 -10.62
N SER A 144 37.18 0.93 -10.50
CA SER A 144 38.03 1.17 -9.32
C SER A 144 37.21 1.38 -8.05
N TYR A 145 36.10 2.13 -8.15
CA TYR A 145 35.19 2.36 -7.03
C TYR A 145 34.53 1.08 -6.55
N MET A 146 34.15 0.17 -7.46
CA MET A 146 33.62 -1.14 -7.05
C MET A 146 34.68 -2.01 -6.35
N ALA A 147 35.95 -1.93 -6.75
CA ALA A 147 37.03 -2.65 -6.10
C ALA A 147 37.32 -2.11 -4.68
N GLU A 148 37.23 -0.79 -4.49
CA GLU A 148 37.31 -0.15 -3.16
C GLU A 148 36.17 -0.61 -2.25
N LEU A 149 34.92 -0.55 -2.73
CA LEU A 149 33.76 -1.02 -1.97
C LEU A 149 33.84 -2.51 -1.63
N MET A 150 34.40 -3.33 -2.53
CA MET A 150 34.64 -4.75 -2.29
C MET A 150 35.61 -4.96 -1.12
N HIS A 151 36.63 -4.13 -0.96
CA HIS A 151 37.56 -4.17 0.17
C HIS A 151 36.89 -3.75 1.47
N GLU A 152 36.15 -2.63 1.46
CA GLU A 152 35.41 -2.15 2.63
C GLU A 152 34.37 -3.19 3.09
N PHE A 153 33.63 -3.78 2.16
CA PHE A 153 32.68 -4.86 2.45
C PHE A 153 33.38 -6.09 3.08
N ALA A 154 34.55 -6.47 2.58
CA ALA A 154 35.29 -7.61 3.10
C ALA A 154 35.80 -7.37 4.53
N ILE A 155 36.20 -6.15 4.88
CA ILE A 155 36.53 -5.76 6.26
C ILE A 155 35.28 -5.83 7.14
N ALA A 156 34.17 -5.23 6.69
CA ALA A 156 32.93 -5.17 7.45
C ALA A 156 32.33 -6.56 7.76
N GLN A 157 32.50 -7.53 6.86
CA GLN A 157 32.04 -8.91 7.04
C GLN A 157 33.04 -9.79 7.81
N GLY A 158 34.15 -9.24 8.30
CA GLY A 158 35.19 -10.00 9.00
C GLY A 158 35.95 -10.99 8.11
N LEU A 159 35.88 -10.82 6.78
CA LEU A 159 36.61 -11.63 5.80
C LEU A 159 38.07 -11.20 5.63
N LEU A 160 38.37 -9.96 6.01
CA LEU A 160 39.69 -9.33 6.07
C LEU A 160 39.90 -8.71 7.45
N ALA A 161 41.16 -8.57 7.85
CA ALA A 161 41.51 -7.83 9.05
C ALA A 161 41.19 -6.33 8.90
N PRO A 162 40.86 -5.60 9.97
CA PRO A 162 40.57 -4.16 9.91
C PRO A 162 41.70 -3.31 9.32
N ASP A 163 42.95 -3.76 9.43
CA ASP A 163 44.15 -3.14 8.92
C ASP A 163 44.61 -3.72 7.56
N ALA A 164 43.79 -4.57 6.93
CA ALA A 164 44.15 -5.21 5.67
C ALA A 164 44.36 -4.17 4.55
N PRO A 165 45.50 -4.21 3.84
CA PRO A 165 45.82 -3.19 2.85
C PRO A 165 44.96 -3.30 1.59
N PHE A 166 44.56 -2.16 1.03
CA PHE A 166 44.04 -2.05 -0.34
C PHE A 166 45.10 -1.39 -1.21
N VAL A 167 45.68 -2.14 -2.14
CA VAL A 167 46.71 -1.63 -3.06
C VAL A 167 46.12 -1.56 -4.46
N SER A 168 46.03 -0.35 -5.00
CA SER A 168 45.65 -0.09 -6.39
C SER A 168 46.89 0.14 -7.24
N PHE A 169 47.04 -0.63 -8.31
CA PHE A 169 48.15 -0.53 -9.26
C PHE A 169 47.60 -0.41 -10.68
N ASN A 170 47.85 0.74 -11.31
CA ASN A 170 47.42 0.97 -12.69
C ASN A 170 48.55 0.60 -13.67
N CYS A 171 48.33 -0.46 -14.44
CA CYS A 171 49.33 -0.98 -15.38
C CYS A 171 49.64 0.00 -16.53
N ALA A 172 48.72 0.92 -16.85
CA ALA A 172 48.93 1.93 -17.88
C ALA A 172 50.04 2.93 -17.52
N GLN A 173 50.32 3.15 -16.23
CA GLN A 173 51.35 4.09 -15.78
C GLN A 173 52.77 3.68 -16.20
N TYR A 174 53.01 2.37 -16.35
CA TYR A 174 54.32 1.81 -16.70
C TYR A 174 54.31 1.05 -18.04
N ALA A 175 53.24 1.18 -18.83
CA ALA A 175 53.04 0.41 -20.06
C ALA A 175 54.13 0.63 -21.12
N SER A 176 54.82 1.78 -21.10
CA SER A 176 55.94 2.07 -22.00
C SER A 176 57.23 1.34 -21.63
N ASN A 177 57.32 0.75 -20.45
CA ASN A 177 58.48 -0.01 -19.98
C ASN A 177 58.02 -1.26 -19.21
N PRO A 178 57.89 -2.41 -19.92
CA PRO A 178 57.46 -3.68 -19.32
C PRO A 178 58.32 -4.15 -18.15
N GLU A 179 59.64 -3.87 -18.18
CA GLU A 179 60.56 -4.23 -17.11
C GLU A 179 60.25 -3.45 -15.83
N LEU A 180 60.00 -2.14 -15.92
CA LEU A 180 59.60 -1.32 -14.77
C LEU A 180 58.22 -1.69 -14.25
N LEU A 181 57.29 -2.05 -15.13
CA LEU A 181 55.97 -2.52 -14.73
C LEU A 181 56.12 -3.81 -13.90
N ALA A 182 56.83 -4.81 -14.43
CA ALA A 182 57.09 -6.06 -13.72
C ALA A 182 57.86 -5.84 -12.40
N ALA A 183 58.84 -4.93 -12.40
CA ALA A 183 59.62 -4.60 -11.22
C ALA A 183 58.78 -3.92 -10.10
N ASN A 184 57.83 -3.05 -10.44
CA ASN A 184 56.94 -2.45 -9.43
C ASN A 184 55.80 -3.39 -9.01
N LEU A 185 55.36 -4.29 -9.88
CA LEU A 185 54.32 -5.27 -9.58
C LEU A 185 54.83 -6.40 -8.68
N PHE A 186 55.95 -7.03 -9.05
CA PHE A 186 56.51 -8.21 -8.38
C PHE A 186 57.69 -7.90 -7.45
N GLY A 187 58.26 -6.70 -7.50
CA GLY A 187 59.49 -6.36 -6.78
C GLY A 187 60.74 -6.80 -7.54
N TYR A 188 61.90 -6.35 -7.07
CA TYR A 188 63.19 -6.72 -7.67
C TYR A 188 64.31 -6.79 -6.63
N VAL A 189 65.32 -7.60 -6.94
CA VAL A 189 66.56 -7.68 -6.16
C VAL A 189 67.65 -6.80 -6.76
N LYS A 190 68.63 -6.42 -5.94
CA LYS A 190 69.79 -5.64 -6.37
C LYS A 190 70.46 -6.28 -7.59
N GLY A 191 70.66 -5.49 -8.65
CA GLY A 191 71.29 -5.95 -9.88
C GLY A 191 70.35 -6.67 -10.87
N ALA A 192 69.04 -6.71 -10.62
CA ALA A 192 68.06 -7.32 -11.53
C ALA A 192 67.96 -6.63 -12.90
N PHE A 193 68.17 -5.31 -12.97
CA PHE A 193 68.23 -4.52 -14.19
C PHE A 193 69.10 -3.26 -13.99
N THR A 194 69.37 -2.52 -15.06
CA THR A 194 70.17 -1.28 -15.03
C THR A 194 69.44 -0.20 -14.21
N GLY A 195 69.95 0.09 -13.00
CA GLY A 195 69.35 1.04 -12.06
C GLY A 195 68.82 0.41 -10.76
N ALA A 196 68.81 -0.92 -10.63
CA ALA A 196 68.43 -1.63 -9.41
C ALA A 196 69.54 -1.55 -8.34
N GLN A 197 69.64 -0.42 -7.63
CA GLN A 197 70.69 -0.16 -6.64
C GLN A 197 70.48 -0.89 -5.29
N GLY A 198 69.28 -1.39 -5.02
CA GLY A 198 68.93 -2.15 -3.83
C GLY A 198 67.67 -3.01 -4.05
N ASP A 199 67.29 -3.80 -3.06
CA ASP A 199 66.08 -4.62 -3.11
C ASP A 199 64.85 -3.74 -2.89
N LYS A 200 63.77 -3.99 -3.65
CA LYS A 200 62.50 -3.26 -3.51
C LYS A 200 61.32 -4.23 -3.58
N ALA A 201 60.42 -4.12 -2.60
CA ALA A 201 59.16 -4.85 -2.57
C ALA A 201 58.18 -4.38 -3.67
N GLY A 202 57.43 -5.32 -4.23
CA GLY A 202 56.40 -5.04 -5.24
C GLY A 202 55.01 -4.80 -4.67
N ALA A 203 54.05 -4.48 -5.54
CA ALA A 203 52.64 -4.30 -5.19
C ALA A 203 52.00 -5.56 -4.58
N PHE A 204 52.41 -6.76 -5.01
CA PHE A 204 51.98 -8.02 -4.39
C PHE A 204 52.38 -8.12 -2.92
N GLU A 205 53.63 -7.77 -2.58
CA GLU A 205 54.12 -7.78 -1.20
C GLU A 205 53.40 -6.73 -0.36
N ALA A 206 53.18 -5.53 -0.91
CA ALA A 206 52.47 -4.45 -0.23
C ALA A 206 50.99 -4.79 0.06
N ALA A 207 50.37 -5.64 -0.76
CA ALA A 207 48.98 -6.05 -0.64
C ALA A 207 48.77 -7.35 0.17
N ASN A 208 49.84 -7.90 0.74
CA ASN A 208 49.76 -9.17 1.48
C ASN A 208 48.79 -9.05 2.67
N GLY A 209 47.90 -10.04 2.81
CA GLY A 209 46.81 -10.05 3.79
C GLY A 209 45.58 -9.23 3.40
N GLY A 210 45.59 -8.54 2.25
CA GLY A 210 44.54 -7.61 1.82
C GLY A 210 44.04 -7.84 0.39
N VAL A 211 43.81 -6.74 -0.34
CA VAL A 211 43.28 -6.73 -1.72
C VAL A 211 44.27 -6.03 -2.64
N LEU A 212 44.62 -6.67 -3.76
CA LEU A 212 45.38 -6.07 -4.85
C LEU A 212 44.43 -5.82 -6.03
N PHE A 213 44.26 -4.56 -6.39
CA PHE A 213 43.50 -4.12 -7.56
C PHE A 213 44.45 -3.73 -8.70
N LEU A 214 44.38 -4.47 -9.82
CA LEU A 214 45.18 -4.21 -11.02
C LEU A 214 44.32 -3.60 -12.11
N ASP A 215 44.47 -2.30 -12.31
CA ASP A 215 43.74 -1.56 -13.35
C ASP A 215 44.46 -1.61 -14.70
N GLU A 216 43.69 -1.57 -15.78
CA GLU A 216 44.15 -1.73 -17.17
C GLU A 216 45.13 -2.89 -17.37
N VAL A 217 44.79 -4.06 -16.80
CA VAL A 217 45.66 -5.26 -16.79
C VAL A 217 46.02 -5.74 -18.21
N HIS A 218 45.25 -5.37 -19.22
CA HIS A 218 45.55 -5.64 -20.63
C HIS A 218 46.88 -5.02 -21.10
N ARG A 219 47.43 -4.05 -20.36
CA ARG A 219 48.74 -3.44 -20.61
C ARG A 219 49.91 -4.33 -20.19
N LEU A 220 49.65 -5.42 -19.48
CA LEU A 220 50.65 -6.46 -19.24
C LEU A 220 50.94 -7.23 -20.53
N ASP A 221 52.21 -7.31 -20.88
CA ASP A 221 52.68 -8.19 -21.94
C ASP A 221 52.51 -9.67 -21.58
N ALA A 222 52.72 -10.55 -22.56
CA ALA A 222 52.57 -11.99 -22.36
C ALA A 222 53.46 -12.53 -21.22
N GLN A 223 54.68 -11.98 -21.07
CA GLN A 223 55.61 -12.38 -20.01
C GLN A 223 55.11 -11.96 -18.62
N GLY A 224 54.55 -10.76 -18.49
CA GLY A 224 53.90 -10.30 -17.26
C GLY A 224 52.68 -11.15 -16.89
N GLN A 225 51.85 -11.52 -17.88
CA GLN A 225 50.72 -12.43 -17.69
C GLN A 225 51.17 -13.83 -17.24
N GLU A 226 52.27 -14.36 -17.78
CA GLU A 226 52.83 -15.65 -17.35
C GLU A 226 53.33 -15.62 -15.90
N LYS A 227 53.96 -14.52 -15.47
CA LYS A 227 54.37 -14.36 -14.06
C LYS A 227 53.17 -14.38 -13.12
N LEU A 228 52.04 -13.80 -13.53
CA LEU A 228 50.79 -13.89 -12.75
C LEU A 228 50.28 -15.33 -12.62
N PHE A 229 50.53 -16.24 -13.57
CA PHE A 229 50.14 -17.65 -13.44
C PHE A 229 50.77 -18.31 -12.22
N THR A 230 52.02 -17.95 -11.92
CA THR A 230 52.73 -18.53 -10.77
C THR A 230 51.98 -18.26 -9.47
N TRP A 231 51.47 -17.03 -9.30
CA TRP A 231 50.65 -16.70 -8.14
C TRP A 231 49.23 -17.29 -8.24
N LEU A 232 48.59 -17.24 -9.41
CA LEU A 232 47.23 -17.78 -9.59
C LEU A 232 47.17 -19.29 -9.28
N ASP A 233 48.21 -20.04 -9.64
CA ASP A 233 48.29 -21.50 -9.48
C ASP A 233 48.89 -21.92 -8.12
N ARG A 234 49.94 -21.23 -7.64
CA ARG A 234 50.73 -21.64 -6.46
C ARG A 234 50.66 -20.69 -5.27
N LYS A 235 50.06 -19.50 -5.42
CA LYS A 235 50.05 -18.42 -4.41
C LYS A 235 51.44 -17.93 -3.99
N GLU A 236 52.42 -18.08 -4.87
CA GLU A 236 53.80 -17.62 -4.68
C GLU A 236 54.19 -16.60 -5.75
N ILE A 237 54.99 -15.61 -5.38
CA ILE A 237 55.64 -14.69 -6.33
C ILE A 237 57.16 -14.84 -6.30
N TYR A 238 57.81 -14.39 -7.38
CA TYR A 238 59.26 -14.31 -7.50
C TYR A 238 59.64 -12.88 -7.89
N ARG A 239 60.55 -12.27 -7.13
CA ARG A 239 61.08 -10.94 -7.47
C ARG A 239 61.84 -11.01 -8.79
N VAL A 240 61.83 -9.92 -9.55
CA VAL A 240 62.61 -9.84 -10.79
C VAL A 240 64.10 -10.00 -10.45
N GLY A 241 64.77 -10.97 -11.09
CA GLY A 241 66.18 -11.33 -10.84
C GLY A 241 66.39 -12.42 -9.80
N GLU A 242 65.35 -12.87 -9.09
CA GLU A 242 65.40 -13.90 -8.05
C GLU A 242 64.75 -15.22 -8.55
N THR A 243 65.48 -16.33 -8.46
CA THR A 243 65.02 -17.64 -8.99
C THR A 243 65.00 -18.76 -7.95
N ALA A 244 65.51 -18.51 -6.74
CA ALA A 244 65.80 -19.56 -5.78
C ALA A 244 64.68 -19.82 -4.75
N GLN A 245 63.89 -18.81 -4.39
CA GLN A 245 62.87 -18.94 -3.33
C GLN A 245 61.59 -18.17 -3.70
N GLY A 246 60.49 -18.91 -3.86
CA GLY A 246 59.16 -18.30 -4.02
C GLY A 246 58.68 -17.72 -2.69
N MET A 247 58.14 -16.51 -2.73
CA MET A 247 57.54 -15.87 -1.55
C MET A 247 56.03 -16.15 -1.53
N PRO A 248 55.51 -16.86 -0.50
CA PRO A 248 54.07 -17.10 -0.39
C PRO A 248 53.35 -15.80 -0.04
N ILE A 249 52.31 -15.46 -0.80
CA ILE A 249 51.52 -14.25 -0.61
C ILE A 249 50.04 -14.62 -0.60
N SER A 250 49.36 -14.23 0.48
CA SER A 250 47.92 -14.45 0.65
C SER A 250 47.19 -13.12 0.47
N LEU A 251 46.54 -12.94 -0.68
CA LEU A 251 45.74 -11.75 -0.99
C LEU A 251 44.53 -12.11 -1.85
N ARG A 252 43.55 -11.20 -1.89
CA ARG A 252 42.44 -11.21 -2.84
C ARG A 252 42.81 -10.39 -4.07
N LEU A 253 42.71 -10.98 -5.26
CA LEU A 253 43.17 -10.35 -6.51
C LEU A 253 42.00 -9.91 -7.38
N VAL A 254 41.98 -8.62 -7.73
CA VAL A 254 40.95 -8.00 -8.55
C VAL A 254 41.61 -7.38 -9.76
N PHE A 255 41.18 -7.78 -10.95
CA PHE A 255 41.67 -7.24 -12.21
C PHE A 255 40.62 -6.32 -12.83
N ALA A 256 41.04 -5.30 -13.58
CA ALA A 256 40.17 -4.47 -14.38
C ALA A 256 40.74 -4.23 -15.79
N THR A 257 39.85 -4.17 -16.79
CA THR A 257 40.21 -3.85 -18.17
C THR A 257 39.10 -3.08 -18.87
N THR A 258 39.50 -2.20 -19.78
CA THR A 258 38.62 -1.53 -20.76
C THR A 258 38.58 -2.22 -22.13
N GLU A 259 39.50 -3.14 -22.40
CA GLU A 259 39.61 -3.86 -23.68
C GLU A 259 38.86 -5.20 -23.66
N ASP A 260 38.49 -5.69 -24.85
CA ASP A 260 37.87 -7.01 -25.01
C ASP A 260 38.79 -8.15 -24.52
N ILE A 261 38.19 -9.08 -23.78
CA ILE A 261 38.95 -10.13 -23.08
C ILE A 261 39.56 -11.13 -24.08
N HIS A 262 38.80 -11.50 -25.11
CA HIS A 262 39.17 -12.59 -26.03
C HIS A 262 40.22 -12.16 -27.05
N SER A 263 40.30 -10.87 -27.35
CA SER A 263 41.32 -10.31 -28.24
C SER A 263 42.65 -10.04 -27.53
N THR A 264 42.62 -9.68 -26.23
CA THR A 264 43.79 -9.06 -25.58
C THR A 264 44.54 -9.99 -24.62
N PHE A 265 43.86 -10.96 -23.99
CA PHE A 265 44.49 -11.84 -23.00
C PHE A 265 44.81 -13.22 -23.56
N LEU A 266 45.86 -13.85 -23.00
CA LEU A 266 46.14 -15.25 -23.28
C LEU A 266 44.95 -16.12 -22.82
N THR A 267 44.54 -17.08 -23.65
CA THR A 267 43.45 -18.01 -23.30
C THR A 267 43.72 -18.78 -22.00
N THR A 268 44.99 -19.04 -21.69
CA THR A 268 45.45 -19.64 -20.45
C THR A 268 45.32 -18.72 -19.23
N PHE A 269 45.33 -17.40 -19.42
CA PHE A 269 45.11 -16.40 -18.37
C PHE A 269 43.64 -16.31 -18.00
N ILE A 270 42.75 -16.18 -18.99
CA ILE A 270 41.30 -16.09 -18.77
C ILE A 270 40.77 -17.34 -18.04
N ARG A 271 41.25 -18.55 -18.42
CA ARG A 271 40.83 -19.81 -17.79
C ARG A 271 41.14 -19.91 -16.29
N ARG A 272 42.07 -19.10 -15.78
CA ARG A 272 42.47 -19.07 -14.35
C ARG A 272 41.69 -18.05 -13.53
N ILE A 273 40.85 -17.24 -14.17
CA ILE A 273 40.02 -16.24 -13.53
C ILE A 273 38.55 -16.71 -13.63
N PRO A 274 38.01 -17.37 -12.60
CA PRO A 274 36.69 -17.99 -12.67
C PRO A 274 35.54 -16.99 -12.65
N ILE A 275 35.76 -15.78 -12.12
CA ILE A 275 34.73 -14.75 -12.00
C ILE A 275 35.01 -13.62 -12.98
N LEU A 276 34.17 -13.53 -14.01
CA LEU A 276 34.18 -12.45 -15.00
C LEU A 276 32.95 -11.56 -14.76
N ILE A 277 33.19 -10.28 -14.50
CA ILE A 277 32.18 -9.28 -14.17
C ILE A 277 32.14 -8.25 -15.28
N SER A 278 30.97 -8.04 -15.88
CA SER A 278 30.78 -6.97 -16.87
C SER A 278 29.99 -5.83 -16.23
N LEU A 279 30.54 -4.63 -16.26
CA LEU A 279 29.84 -3.42 -15.83
C LEU A 279 29.11 -2.79 -17.02
N PRO A 280 27.82 -2.45 -16.86
CA PRO A 280 27.07 -1.82 -17.93
C PRO A 280 27.45 -0.34 -18.07
N ASP A 281 27.56 0.10 -19.33
CA ASP A 281 27.64 1.51 -19.69
C ASP A 281 26.48 2.29 -19.12
N LEU A 282 26.71 3.57 -18.83
CA LEU A 282 25.70 4.47 -18.30
C LEU A 282 24.49 4.55 -19.22
N GLN A 283 24.67 4.46 -20.54
CA GLN A 283 23.59 4.50 -21.52
C GLN A 283 22.61 3.33 -21.39
N ASN A 284 23.12 2.15 -21.03
CA ASN A 284 22.35 0.92 -20.85
C ASN A 284 21.66 0.84 -19.48
N ARG A 285 21.97 1.78 -18.56
CA ARG A 285 21.30 1.90 -17.26
C ARG A 285 19.93 2.55 -17.38
N SER A 286 19.06 2.26 -16.43
CA SER A 286 17.69 2.78 -16.42
C SER A 286 17.67 4.31 -16.27
N ARG A 287 16.59 4.95 -16.71
CA ARG A 287 16.41 6.40 -16.56
C ARG A 287 16.48 6.83 -15.09
N GLY A 288 15.87 6.05 -14.19
CA GLY A 288 15.91 6.30 -12.74
C GLY A 288 17.33 6.20 -12.18
N GLU A 289 18.15 5.25 -12.63
CA GLU A 289 19.56 5.15 -12.20
C GLU A 289 20.40 6.35 -12.68
N LYS A 290 20.18 6.83 -13.91
CA LYS A 290 20.86 8.02 -14.45
C LYS A 290 20.50 9.29 -13.68
N GLU A 291 19.22 9.47 -13.38
CA GLU A 291 18.74 10.61 -12.59
C GLU A 291 19.27 10.54 -11.16
N ALA A 292 19.25 9.36 -10.52
CA ALA A 292 19.79 9.17 -9.18
C ALA A 292 21.29 9.47 -9.09
N LEU A 293 22.09 9.02 -10.07
CA LEU A 293 23.51 9.37 -10.17
C LEU A 293 23.73 10.87 -10.34
N THR A 294 22.93 11.51 -11.21
CA THR A 294 23.00 12.96 -11.44
C THR A 294 22.75 13.73 -10.15
N LEU A 295 21.67 13.39 -9.43
CA LEU A 295 21.31 14.00 -8.16
C LEU A 295 22.34 13.73 -7.06
N GLN A 296 22.88 12.51 -7.00
CA GLN A 296 23.97 12.15 -6.09
C GLN A 296 25.20 13.05 -6.30
N PHE A 297 25.60 13.31 -7.55
CA PHE A 297 26.74 14.20 -7.82
C PHE A 297 26.44 15.65 -7.45
N PHE A 298 25.25 16.17 -7.76
CA PHE A 298 24.88 17.52 -7.31
C PHE A 298 24.85 17.62 -5.78
N TRP A 299 24.35 16.59 -5.09
CA TRP A 299 24.34 16.52 -3.63
C TRP A 299 25.75 16.51 -3.02
N GLN A 300 26.69 15.75 -3.62
CA GLN A 300 28.10 15.75 -3.21
C GLN A 300 28.74 17.13 -3.38
N GLU A 301 28.48 17.81 -4.49
CA GLU A 301 29.00 19.16 -4.73
C GLU A 301 28.36 20.21 -3.80
N ALA A 302 27.06 20.09 -3.50
CA ALA A 302 26.37 20.94 -2.52
C ALA A 302 27.02 20.86 -1.13
N ARG A 303 27.34 19.63 -0.68
CA ARG A 303 28.09 19.39 0.58
C ARG A 303 29.51 19.94 0.52
N THR A 304 30.22 19.72 -0.58
CA THR A 304 31.60 20.18 -0.78
C THR A 304 31.70 21.71 -0.71
N LEU A 305 30.74 22.42 -1.30
CA LEU A 305 30.68 23.88 -1.29
C LEU A 305 29.96 24.46 -0.08
N SER A 306 29.29 23.63 0.73
CA SER A 306 28.40 24.06 1.82
C SER A 306 27.37 25.10 1.36
N ALA A 307 26.81 24.93 0.16
CA ALA A 307 25.89 25.88 -0.46
C ALA A 307 24.63 25.21 -1.01
N ARG A 308 23.51 25.95 -1.04
CA ARG A 308 22.23 25.46 -1.55
C ARG A 308 22.21 25.51 -3.07
N LEU A 309 22.02 24.38 -3.73
CA LEU A 309 21.95 24.31 -5.19
C LEU A 309 20.49 24.33 -5.66
N GLN A 310 20.13 25.28 -6.51
CA GLN A 310 18.85 25.30 -7.19
C GLN A 310 19.03 24.86 -8.64
N LEU A 311 18.43 23.73 -9.00
CA LEU A 311 18.55 23.10 -10.31
C LEU A 311 17.26 23.32 -11.10
N THR A 312 17.40 23.80 -12.33
CA THR A 312 16.24 23.90 -13.24
C THR A 312 15.81 22.51 -13.73
N PRO A 313 14.50 22.21 -13.90
CA PRO A 313 14.08 20.88 -14.34
C PRO A 313 14.61 20.53 -15.73
N ARG A 314 14.76 21.54 -16.60
CA ARG A 314 15.32 21.38 -17.94
C ARG A 314 16.80 20.96 -17.93
N LEU A 315 17.59 21.43 -16.96
CA LEU A 315 18.97 20.98 -16.76
C LEU A 315 19.03 19.48 -16.48
N LEU A 316 18.19 18.99 -15.57
CA LEU A 316 18.15 17.57 -15.21
C LEU A 316 17.68 16.69 -16.36
N GLN A 317 16.70 17.16 -17.14
CA GLN A 317 16.26 16.46 -18.34
C GLN A 317 17.41 16.30 -19.35
N VAL A 318 18.15 17.37 -19.63
CA VAL A 318 19.30 17.33 -20.57
C VAL A 318 20.37 16.36 -20.06
N LEU A 319 20.74 16.45 -18.79
CA LEU A 319 21.74 15.56 -18.19
C LEU A 319 21.29 14.09 -18.19
N THR A 320 20.00 13.80 -18.04
CA THR A 320 19.50 12.42 -18.02
C THR A 320 19.41 11.80 -19.42
N HIS A 321 19.18 12.61 -20.46
CA HIS A 321 19.04 12.13 -21.86
C HIS A 321 20.36 12.16 -22.63
N TYR A 322 21.36 12.91 -22.17
CA TYR A 322 22.64 12.99 -22.85
C TYR A 322 23.37 11.64 -22.87
N VAL A 323 24.05 11.38 -23.99
CA VAL A 323 24.80 10.16 -24.25
C VAL A 323 26.26 10.40 -23.86
N TYR A 324 26.62 9.97 -22.66
CA TYR A 324 27.99 10.09 -22.14
C TYR A 324 28.88 9.00 -22.74
N ARG A 325 29.99 9.41 -23.38
CA ARG A 325 31.02 8.49 -23.90
C ARG A 325 31.99 8.05 -22.80
N GLY A 326 32.27 8.90 -21.83
CA GLY A 326 33.05 8.58 -20.64
C GLY A 326 32.20 8.09 -19.46
N ASN A 327 30.98 7.59 -19.74
CA ASN A 327 30.07 6.98 -18.78
C ASN A 327 29.84 7.85 -17.51
N VAL A 328 29.82 7.22 -16.33
CA VAL A 328 29.59 7.86 -15.03
C VAL A 328 30.67 8.89 -14.71
N GLY A 329 31.91 8.65 -15.15
CA GLY A 329 33.03 9.58 -14.98
C GLY A 329 32.82 10.90 -15.71
N GLU A 330 32.34 10.86 -16.95
CA GLU A 330 32.00 12.07 -17.71
C GLU A 330 30.81 12.81 -17.08
N LEU A 331 29.74 12.09 -16.70
CA LEU A 331 28.59 12.69 -16.00
C LEU A 331 29.02 13.44 -14.73
N LYS A 332 29.87 12.82 -13.89
CA LYS A 332 30.41 13.45 -12.67
C LYS A 332 31.18 14.74 -12.99
N ASN A 333 32.04 14.70 -14.02
CA ASN A 333 32.82 15.88 -14.44
C ASN A 333 31.93 17.00 -15.00
N VAL A 334 30.88 16.66 -15.74
CA VAL A 334 29.92 17.62 -16.29
C VAL A 334 29.13 18.30 -15.18
N VAL A 335 28.64 17.55 -14.20
CA VAL A 335 27.95 18.10 -13.02
C VAL A 335 28.89 19.04 -12.26
N LYS A 336 30.12 18.59 -12.00
CA LYS A 336 31.14 19.40 -11.32
C LYS A 336 31.46 20.68 -12.08
N TYR A 337 31.59 20.62 -13.41
CA TYR A 337 31.79 21.80 -14.25
C TYR A 337 30.60 22.77 -14.16
N ALA A 338 29.37 22.25 -14.20
CA ALA A 338 28.16 23.07 -14.12
C ALA A 338 28.06 23.81 -12.77
N VAL A 339 28.35 23.11 -11.68
CA VAL A 339 28.38 23.73 -10.35
C VAL A 339 29.52 24.74 -10.24
N ALA A 340 30.71 24.41 -10.73
CA ALA A 340 31.86 25.32 -10.72
C ALA A 340 31.63 26.60 -11.56
N SER A 341 30.99 26.47 -12.72
CA SER A 341 30.60 27.60 -13.57
C SER A 341 29.56 28.49 -12.87
N ALA A 342 28.53 27.88 -12.26
CA ALA A 342 27.55 28.60 -11.46
C ALA A 342 28.19 29.31 -10.26
N TRP A 343 29.14 28.66 -9.58
CA TRP A 343 29.91 29.24 -8.47
C TRP A 343 30.78 30.41 -8.90
N ALA A 344 31.46 30.30 -10.05
CA ALA A 344 32.30 31.38 -10.58
C ALA A 344 31.50 32.65 -10.93
N ARG A 345 30.23 32.51 -11.34
CA ARG A 345 29.33 33.66 -11.59
C ARG A 345 28.87 34.36 -10.31
N SER A 346 28.72 33.62 -9.21
CA SER A 346 28.19 34.13 -7.94
C SER A 346 29.00 33.64 -6.73
N PRO A 347 30.28 34.03 -6.61
CA PRO A 347 31.14 33.53 -5.54
C PRO A 347 30.65 34.01 -4.17
N GLY A 348 30.55 33.09 -3.21
CA GLY A 348 30.14 33.39 -1.83
C GLY A 348 28.63 33.51 -1.61
N SER A 349 27.79 33.20 -2.61
CA SER A 349 26.34 33.12 -2.43
C SER A 349 25.97 31.84 -1.66
N GLU A 350 25.10 31.98 -0.65
CA GLU A 350 24.52 30.83 0.08
C GLU A 350 23.61 29.97 -0.83
N ARG A 351 23.13 30.54 -1.94
CA ARG A 351 22.28 29.89 -2.94
C ARG A 351 22.85 30.05 -4.35
N LEU A 352 23.04 28.92 -5.04
CA LEU A 352 23.56 28.85 -6.40
C LEU A 352 22.52 28.32 -7.35
N ASN A 353 22.22 29.09 -8.39
CA ASN A 353 21.31 28.67 -9.43
C ASN A 353 22.12 28.02 -10.56
N VAL A 354 21.94 26.72 -10.75
CA VAL A 354 22.57 25.95 -11.83
C VAL A 354 21.56 25.81 -12.98
N THR A 355 21.97 26.29 -14.15
CA THR A 355 21.14 26.42 -15.34
C THR A 355 21.79 25.73 -16.54
N LEU A 356 21.09 25.67 -17.67
CA LEU A 356 21.63 25.10 -18.91
C LEU A 356 22.89 25.82 -19.39
N HIS A 357 22.99 27.13 -19.17
CA HIS A 357 24.15 27.94 -19.58
C HIS A 357 25.43 27.59 -18.82
N ASP A 358 25.31 26.86 -17.71
CA ASP A 358 26.45 26.43 -16.91
C ASP A 358 27.05 25.11 -17.42
N LEU A 359 26.39 24.43 -18.38
CA LEU A 359 26.90 23.20 -18.97
C LEU A 359 28.04 23.45 -19.98
N PRO A 360 28.88 22.43 -20.27
CA PRO A 360 29.83 22.47 -21.39
C PRO A 360 29.14 22.68 -22.76
N GLU A 361 29.78 23.42 -23.67
CA GLU A 361 29.22 23.76 -24.99
C GLU A 361 28.86 22.54 -25.84
N ASN A 362 29.64 21.47 -25.78
CA ASN A 362 29.38 20.21 -26.49
C ASN A 362 28.09 19.52 -26.04
N ILE A 363 27.67 19.71 -24.79
CA ILE A 363 26.42 19.17 -24.25
C ILE A 363 25.26 20.10 -24.57
N MET A 364 25.48 21.41 -24.46
CA MET A 364 24.50 22.41 -24.90
C MET A 364 24.15 22.25 -26.39
N ALA A 365 25.14 22.04 -27.26
CA ALA A 365 24.95 21.84 -28.70
C ALA A 365 24.25 20.52 -29.05
N ALA A 366 24.37 19.52 -28.17
CA ALA A 366 23.75 18.21 -28.31
C ALA A 366 22.36 18.12 -27.68
N THR A 367 21.87 19.21 -27.07
CA THR A 367 20.49 19.30 -26.58
C THR A 367 19.56 19.06 -27.76
N PRO A 368 18.86 17.91 -27.86
CA PRO A 368 17.92 17.72 -28.95
C PRO A 368 16.85 18.82 -28.87
N ALA A 369 16.15 19.05 -29.97
CA ALA A 369 14.88 19.78 -29.95
C ALA A 369 13.91 19.01 -29.03
N LEU A 370 14.00 19.24 -27.72
CA LEU A 370 13.07 18.76 -26.72
C LEU A 370 11.76 19.50 -26.99
N SER A 371 10.96 18.93 -27.88
CA SER A 371 9.65 19.45 -28.32
C SER A 371 8.54 19.12 -27.34
N GLU A 372 8.85 18.40 -26.25
CA GLU A 372 7.86 18.06 -25.22
C GLU A 372 7.50 19.32 -24.42
N PRO A 373 6.22 19.70 -24.35
CA PRO A 373 5.77 20.77 -23.47
C PRO A 373 6.03 20.36 -22.02
N MET A 374 6.92 21.09 -21.35
CA MET A 374 7.09 20.93 -19.91
C MET A 374 5.84 21.49 -19.22
N GLY A 375 5.17 20.66 -18.42
CA GLY A 375 4.27 21.16 -17.39
C GLY A 375 5.00 22.11 -16.43
N GLN A 376 4.27 22.86 -15.62
CA GLN A 376 4.85 23.75 -14.61
C GLN A 376 5.59 22.95 -13.52
N GLN A 377 6.82 22.54 -13.78
CA GLN A 377 7.69 21.89 -12.79
C GLN A 377 8.53 22.95 -12.08
N GLU A 378 8.48 22.96 -10.75
CA GLU A 378 9.28 23.85 -9.93
C GLU A 378 10.78 23.45 -9.95
N PRO A 379 11.70 24.43 -9.84
CA PRO A 379 13.13 24.16 -9.72
C PRO A 379 13.45 23.40 -8.42
N LEU A 380 14.31 22.39 -8.51
CA LEU A 380 14.71 21.57 -7.38
C LEU A 380 15.74 22.29 -6.52
N LEU A 381 15.50 22.35 -5.21
CA LEU A 381 16.47 22.83 -4.23
C LEU A 381 17.16 21.65 -3.55
N ILE A 382 18.50 21.67 -3.53
CA ILE A 382 19.33 20.72 -2.82
C ILE A 382 20.08 21.49 -1.74
N GLU A 383 19.84 21.15 -0.47
CA GLU A 383 20.57 21.73 0.65
C GLU A 383 21.71 20.78 1.10
N PRO A 384 22.83 21.31 1.62
CA PRO A 384 23.95 20.48 2.08
C PRO A 384 23.55 19.44 3.14
N GLN A 385 22.59 19.81 4.00
CA GLN A 385 22.04 18.95 5.06
C GLN A 385 20.97 17.97 4.57
N THR A 386 20.43 18.12 3.36
CA THR A 386 19.38 17.23 2.85
C THR A 386 19.93 15.79 2.76
N SER A 387 19.18 14.80 3.23
CA SER A 387 19.55 13.38 3.04
C SER A 387 19.42 12.98 1.57
N LEU A 388 20.43 12.30 1.03
CA LEU A 388 20.38 11.78 -0.35
C LEU A 388 19.18 10.84 -0.56
N VAL A 389 18.83 10.03 0.45
CA VAL A 389 17.68 9.13 0.39
C VAL A 389 16.38 9.92 0.23
N TRP A 390 16.24 11.04 0.94
CA TRP A 390 15.07 11.91 0.83
C TRP A 390 15.01 12.61 -0.53
N LEU A 391 16.15 13.08 -1.04
CA LEU A 391 16.27 13.70 -2.36
C LEU A 391 15.82 12.76 -3.49
N LEU A 392 16.21 11.48 -3.42
CA LEU A 392 15.83 10.46 -4.39
C LEU A 392 14.37 10.04 -4.27
N ARG A 393 13.81 10.00 -3.05
CA ARG A 393 12.39 9.70 -2.79
C ARG A 393 11.45 10.82 -3.25
N ALA A 394 11.84 12.08 -3.08
CA ALA A 394 11.04 13.25 -3.45
C ALA A 394 10.79 13.36 -4.98
N ARG A 395 11.47 12.53 -5.80
CA ARG A 395 11.37 12.54 -7.27
C ARG A 395 10.36 11.55 -7.84
N ASP A 396 9.91 10.59 -7.05
CA ASP A 396 8.78 9.73 -7.39
C ASP A 396 7.70 9.90 -6.31
N PRO A 397 6.89 10.97 -6.41
CA PRO A 397 5.88 11.29 -5.40
C PRO A 397 4.89 10.15 -5.20
N VAL A 398 4.69 9.30 -6.22
CA VAL A 398 3.79 8.15 -6.19
C VAL A 398 4.42 7.00 -5.42
N GLN A 399 5.71 6.70 -5.62
CA GLN A 399 6.42 5.73 -4.78
C GLN A 399 6.56 6.20 -3.32
N GLY A 400 6.77 7.49 -3.09
CA GLY A 400 6.76 8.08 -1.76
C GLY A 400 5.42 7.86 -1.05
N LEU A 401 4.33 8.14 -1.75
CA LEU A 401 2.96 7.89 -1.28
C LEU A 401 2.74 6.42 -0.87
N ILE A 402 3.14 5.47 -1.73
CA ILE A 402 3.02 4.03 -1.45
C ILE A 402 3.86 3.64 -0.21
N TYR A 403 5.08 4.15 -0.10
CA TYR A 403 5.97 3.83 1.02
C TYR A 403 5.45 4.39 2.34
N ASP A 404 4.94 5.62 2.35
CA ASP A 404 4.39 6.25 3.54
C ASP A 404 3.15 5.49 4.05
N ALA A 405 2.28 5.06 3.13
CA ALA A 405 1.12 4.23 3.44
C ALA A 405 1.55 2.88 4.04
N GLN A 406 2.59 2.23 3.49
CA GLN A 406 3.16 1.00 4.07
C GLN A 406 3.64 1.21 5.50
N CYS A 407 4.38 2.29 5.76
CA CYS A 407 4.89 2.61 7.09
C CYS A 407 3.74 2.86 8.08
N ARG A 408 2.71 3.60 7.67
CA ARG A 408 1.53 3.89 8.50
C ARG A 408 0.76 2.62 8.85
N VAL A 409 0.53 1.71 7.90
CA VAL A 409 -0.12 0.41 8.16
C VAL A 409 0.66 -0.41 9.19
N LEU A 410 1.98 -0.53 9.03
CA LEU A 410 2.80 -1.28 9.98
C LEU A 410 2.84 -0.63 11.38
N ALA A 411 2.86 0.70 11.45
CA ALA A 411 2.80 1.44 12.71
C ALA A 411 1.46 1.26 13.44
N LEU A 412 0.34 1.27 12.71
CA LEU A 412 -0.99 1.00 13.27
C LEU A 412 -1.08 -0.43 13.82
N TYR A 413 -0.48 -1.41 13.13
CA TYR A 413 -0.46 -2.79 13.62
C TYR A 413 0.38 -2.94 14.89
N GLU A 414 1.51 -2.23 14.96
CA GLU A 414 2.35 -2.19 16.16
C GLU A 414 1.63 -1.53 17.35
N ALA A 415 0.77 -0.55 17.11
CA ALA A 415 -0.10 0.02 18.14
C ALA A 415 -1.08 -1.03 18.70
N VAL A 416 -1.58 -1.95 17.87
CA VAL A 416 -2.40 -3.09 18.32
C VAL A 416 -1.58 -4.08 19.16
N LEU A 417 -0.40 -4.48 18.68
CA LEU A 417 0.49 -5.41 19.41
C LEU A 417 0.93 -4.84 20.76
N SER A 418 1.17 -3.53 20.83
CA SER A 418 1.55 -2.82 22.06
C SER A 418 0.37 -2.44 22.96
N LYS A 419 -0.86 -2.87 22.61
CA LYS A 419 -2.11 -2.56 23.34
C LYS A 419 -2.38 -1.06 23.51
N LYS A 420 -1.84 -0.22 22.62
CA LYS A 420 -2.13 1.21 22.55
C LYS A 420 -3.49 1.49 21.90
N THR A 421 -3.92 0.61 21.00
CA THR A 421 -5.17 0.72 20.23
C THR A 421 -5.79 -0.67 20.09
N ILE A 422 -7.11 -0.74 19.91
CA ILE A 422 -7.82 -2.00 19.60
C ILE A 422 -7.76 -2.29 18.10
N TRP A 423 -7.91 -3.57 17.73
CA TRP A 423 -7.81 -3.97 16.33
C TRP A 423 -8.86 -3.27 15.46
N GLU A 424 -10.09 -3.12 15.94
CA GLU A 424 -11.20 -2.54 15.18
C GLU A 424 -10.91 -1.10 14.74
N GLU A 425 -10.35 -0.28 15.65
CA GLU A 425 -9.93 1.09 15.36
C GLU A 425 -8.75 1.12 14.40
N ALA A 426 -7.72 0.31 14.65
CA ALA A 426 -6.54 0.24 13.79
C ALA A 426 -6.90 -0.24 12.37
N GLN A 427 -7.79 -1.23 12.24
CA GLN A 427 -8.29 -1.74 10.98
C GLN A 427 -9.01 -0.64 10.19
N LYS A 428 -9.86 0.15 10.85
CA LYS A 428 -10.55 1.28 10.20
C LYS A 428 -9.54 2.29 9.65
N SER A 429 -8.56 2.69 10.45
CA SER A 429 -7.50 3.62 10.04
C SER A 429 -6.60 3.06 8.93
N MET A 430 -6.25 1.77 9.00
CA MET A 430 -5.49 1.11 7.92
C MET A 430 -6.29 1.11 6.62
N GLY A 431 -7.59 0.82 6.68
CA GLY A 431 -8.44 0.85 5.50
C GLY A 431 -8.60 2.27 4.92
N GLU A 432 -8.78 3.30 5.76
CA GLU A 432 -8.73 4.73 5.39
C GLU A 432 -7.43 5.11 4.67
N GLU A 433 -6.29 4.66 5.19
CA GLU A 433 -4.99 4.89 4.57
C GLU A 433 -4.90 4.21 3.19
N MET A 434 -5.43 2.99 3.05
CA MET A 434 -5.43 2.29 1.77
C MET A 434 -6.36 2.94 0.75
N GLU A 435 -7.56 3.34 1.15
CA GLU A 435 -8.50 4.05 0.27
C GLU A 435 -7.87 5.35 -0.23
N THR A 436 -7.27 6.14 0.67
CA THR A 436 -6.56 7.37 0.31
C THR A 436 -5.39 7.11 -0.65
N LEU A 437 -4.62 6.04 -0.42
CA LEU A 437 -3.54 5.63 -1.31
C LEU A 437 -4.06 5.32 -2.72
N PHE A 438 -5.05 4.42 -2.83
CA PHE A 438 -5.56 3.97 -4.11
C PHE A 438 -6.32 5.07 -4.87
N ASP A 439 -7.06 5.94 -4.19
CA ASP A 439 -7.70 7.09 -4.82
C ASP A 439 -6.66 8.05 -5.41
N ARG A 440 -5.61 8.38 -4.66
CA ARG A 440 -4.55 9.24 -5.17
C ARG A 440 -3.80 8.61 -6.34
N LEU A 441 -3.57 7.30 -6.31
CA LEU A 441 -3.00 6.56 -7.44
C LEU A 441 -3.86 6.66 -8.71
N VAL A 442 -5.19 6.66 -8.55
CA VAL A 442 -6.17 6.69 -9.64
C VAL A 442 -6.42 8.10 -10.17
N PHE A 443 -6.49 9.12 -9.30
CA PHE A 443 -6.95 10.47 -9.64
C PHE A 443 -5.83 11.52 -9.78
N ASP A 444 -4.71 11.40 -9.05
CA ASP A 444 -3.64 12.40 -9.10
C ASP A 444 -2.68 12.19 -10.30
N ASN A 445 -2.71 11.02 -10.94
CA ASN A 445 -1.82 10.68 -12.05
C ASN A 445 -2.45 10.96 -13.43
N HIS A 446 -2.14 12.14 -13.99
CA HIS A 446 -2.33 12.43 -15.43
C HIS A 446 -1.20 11.80 -16.27
N ASP A 447 -1.24 10.48 -16.41
CA ASP A 447 -0.21 9.74 -17.15
C ASP A 447 -0.39 9.81 -18.67
N ALA A 448 0.35 10.72 -19.33
CA ALA A 448 0.44 10.78 -20.80
C ALA A 448 1.33 9.66 -21.40
N ASN A 449 2.27 9.10 -20.62
CA ASN A 449 3.23 8.07 -21.08
C ASN A 449 2.86 6.63 -20.69
N SER A 450 1.94 6.43 -19.74
CA SER A 450 1.60 5.10 -19.19
C SER A 450 0.43 4.42 -19.90
N SER A 451 -0.20 5.07 -20.89
CA SER A 451 -1.46 4.62 -21.49
C SER A 451 -1.44 3.18 -22.00
N HIS A 452 -0.40 2.76 -22.73
CA HIS A 452 -0.35 1.41 -23.30
C HIS A 452 0.00 0.32 -22.27
N LEU A 453 0.93 0.60 -21.34
CA LEU A 453 1.31 -0.36 -20.30
C LEU A 453 0.19 -0.51 -19.27
N LEU A 454 -0.47 0.59 -18.90
CA LEU A 454 -1.65 0.58 -18.04
C LEU A 454 -2.80 -0.19 -18.68
N LEU A 455 -3.07 0.00 -19.97
CA LEU A 455 -4.09 -0.79 -20.67
C LEU A 455 -3.78 -2.28 -20.67
N LEU A 456 -2.51 -2.65 -20.90
CA LEU A 456 -2.06 -4.05 -20.85
C LEU A 456 -2.26 -4.66 -19.45
N ILE A 457 -1.75 -3.98 -18.41
CA ILE A 457 -1.87 -4.45 -17.02
C ILE A 457 -3.34 -4.50 -16.61
N THR A 458 -4.13 -3.47 -16.92
CA THR A 458 -5.58 -3.42 -16.63
C THR A 458 -6.33 -4.56 -17.29
N HIS A 459 -5.98 -4.92 -18.52
CA HIS A 459 -6.57 -6.07 -19.19
C HIS A 459 -6.24 -7.39 -18.47
N GLN A 460 -4.98 -7.60 -18.08
CA GLN A 460 -4.58 -8.80 -17.35
C GLN A 460 -5.20 -8.90 -15.96
N VAL A 461 -5.23 -7.79 -15.22
CA VAL A 461 -5.89 -7.68 -13.92
C VAL A 461 -7.38 -8.01 -14.07
N ARG A 462 -8.06 -7.45 -15.07
CA ARG A 462 -9.49 -7.72 -15.32
C ARG A 462 -9.78 -9.19 -15.60
N GLU A 463 -8.98 -9.84 -16.44
CA GLU A 463 -9.16 -11.27 -16.73
C GLU A 463 -9.04 -12.14 -15.47
N GLU A 464 -8.03 -11.89 -14.65
CA GLU A 464 -7.81 -12.67 -13.43
C GLU A 464 -8.87 -12.37 -12.35
N PHE A 465 -9.28 -11.11 -12.18
CA PHE A 465 -10.43 -10.77 -11.33
C PHE A 465 -11.66 -11.54 -11.77
N TYR A 466 -12.06 -11.47 -13.05
CA TYR A 466 -13.27 -12.16 -13.53
C TYR A 466 -13.23 -13.68 -13.33
N ARG A 467 -12.05 -14.28 -13.51
CA ARG A 467 -11.85 -15.73 -13.29
C ARG A 467 -11.98 -16.09 -11.81
N LEU A 468 -11.37 -15.31 -10.92
CA LEU A 468 -11.32 -15.60 -9.49
C LEU A 468 -12.62 -15.21 -8.77
N GLU A 469 -13.30 -14.14 -9.21
CA GLU A 469 -14.63 -13.73 -8.70
C GLU A 469 -15.63 -14.88 -8.75
N LYS A 470 -15.69 -15.60 -9.88
CA LYS A 470 -16.57 -16.78 -10.03
C LYS A 470 -16.19 -17.93 -9.13
N ARG A 471 -14.89 -18.17 -8.94
CA ARG A 471 -14.38 -19.29 -8.15
C ARG A 471 -14.56 -19.05 -6.65
N PHE A 472 -14.33 -17.83 -6.19
CA PHE A 472 -14.44 -17.43 -4.79
C PHE A 472 -15.85 -16.94 -4.42
N ASN A 473 -16.74 -16.78 -5.42
CA ASN A 473 -18.08 -16.21 -5.28
C ASN A 473 -18.08 -14.82 -4.60
N ILE A 474 -17.12 -13.99 -5.00
CA ILE A 474 -16.97 -12.60 -4.55
C ILE A 474 -17.16 -11.71 -5.77
N GLN A 475 -17.86 -10.59 -5.62
CA GLN A 475 -17.91 -9.55 -6.66
C GLN A 475 -17.15 -8.30 -6.20
N PHE A 476 -16.34 -7.75 -7.09
CA PHE A 476 -15.66 -6.48 -6.87
C PHE A 476 -16.17 -5.41 -7.84
N ASN A 477 -16.06 -4.15 -7.42
CA ASN A 477 -16.39 -3.03 -8.29
C ASN A 477 -15.32 -2.84 -9.37
N GLY A 478 -15.68 -2.17 -10.48
CA GLY A 478 -14.74 -1.90 -11.58
C GLY A 478 -13.55 -1.02 -11.17
N ASN A 479 -13.68 -0.24 -10.09
CA ASN A 479 -12.60 0.58 -9.55
C ASN A 479 -11.48 -0.29 -8.97
N CYS A 480 -11.79 -1.48 -8.44
CA CYS A 480 -10.80 -2.38 -7.87
C CYS A 480 -9.74 -2.81 -8.90
N ILE A 481 -10.20 -3.06 -10.13
CA ILE A 481 -9.35 -3.45 -11.25
C ILE A 481 -8.38 -2.31 -11.59
N TYR A 482 -8.90 -1.09 -11.67
CA TYR A 482 -8.11 0.08 -12.06
C TYR A 482 -7.10 0.48 -11.00
N ALA A 483 -7.51 0.47 -9.72
CA ALA A 483 -6.65 0.77 -8.59
C ALA A 483 -5.51 -0.24 -8.41
N LEU A 484 -5.77 -1.55 -8.54
CA LEU A 484 -4.68 -2.55 -8.53
C LEU A 484 -3.73 -2.35 -9.71
N SER A 485 -4.26 -2.00 -10.89
CA SER A 485 -3.44 -1.77 -12.08
C SER A 485 -2.47 -0.60 -11.89
N HIS A 486 -2.94 0.53 -11.32
CA HIS A 486 -2.09 1.66 -10.98
C HIS A 486 -1.06 1.33 -9.92
N TYR A 487 -1.45 0.60 -8.87
CA TYR A 487 -0.52 0.16 -7.83
C TYR A 487 0.61 -0.70 -8.41
N LEU A 488 0.29 -1.65 -9.29
CA LEU A 488 1.29 -2.55 -9.89
C LEU A 488 2.30 -1.82 -10.78
N ILE A 489 1.92 -0.70 -11.39
CA ILE A 489 2.81 0.14 -12.20
C ILE A 489 3.76 0.94 -11.33
N HIS A 490 3.23 1.53 -10.25
CA HIS A 490 3.94 2.51 -9.45
C HIS A 490 4.66 1.93 -8.22
N ARG A 491 4.44 0.65 -7.90
CA ARG A 491 5.13 0.00 -6.76
C ARG A 491 6.66 -0.03 -6.96
N SER A 492 7.39 0.35 -5.91
CA SER A 492 8.86 0.28 -5.89
C SER A 492 9.37 -1.16 -5.99
N ARG A 493 10.45 -1.36 -6.76
CA ARG A 493 11.16 -2.65 -6.89
C ARG A 493 12.26 -2.86 -5.84
N GLN A 494 12.53 -1.87 -4.99
CA GLN A 494 13.59 -1.97 -3.97
C GLN A 494 13.19 -2.91 -2.82
N ALA A 495 14.19 -3.61 -2.27
CA ALA A 495 13.99 -4.50 -1.13
C ALA A 495 13.66 -3.72 0.16
N GLN A 496 12.70 -4.22 0.95
CA GLN A 496 12.38 -3.65 2.27
C GLN A 496 13.49 -3.95 3.29
N SER A 497 13.61 -3.09 4.30
CA SER A 497 14.52 -3.32 5.43
C SER A 497 14.15 -4.59 6.19
N THR A 498 15.16 -5.22 6.82
CA THR A 498 15.03 -6.51 7.54
C THR A 498 13.97 -6.47 8.65
N MET A 499 13.77 -5.33 9.30
CA MET A 499 12.76 -5.14 10.35
C MET A 499 11.33 -4.98 9.80
N SER A 500 11.17 -4.40 8.61
CA SER A 500 9.87 -4.33 7.92
C SER A 500 9.37 -5.74 7.55
N ASN A 501 10.29 -6.65 7.21
CA ASN A 501 9.95 -8.03 6.85
C ASN A 501 9.36 -8.84 8.01
N GLU A 502 9.90 -8.69 9.23
CA GLU A 502 9.38 -9.42 10.40
C GLU A 502 7.98 -8.93 10.82
N LYS A 503 7.78 -7.60 10.84
CA LYS A 503 6.47 -7.00 11.12
C LYS A 503 5.43 -7.38 10.07
N SER A 504 5.82 -7.38 8.78
CA SER A 504 4.94 -7.81 7.69
C SER A 504 4.52 -9.27 7.86
N ARG A 505 5.42 -10.15 8.29
CA ARG A 505 5.11 -11.56 8.56
C ARG A 505 4.07 -11.73 9.66
N GLN A 506 4.20 -10.98 10.75
CA GLN A 506 3.24 -11.05 11.85
C GLN A 506 1.85 -10.53 11.46
N LEU A 507 1.78 -9.51 10.60
CA LEU A 507 0.51 -9.02 10.06
C LEU A 507 -0.09 -10.01 9.05
N GLU A 508 0.74 -10.66 8.24
CA GLU A 508 0.35 -11.71 7.29
C GLU A 508 -0.34 -12.87 8.00
N ASP A 509 0.30 -13.44 9.02
CA ASP A 509 -0.27 -14.55 9.80
C ASP A 509 -1.62 -14.16 10.43
N PHE A 510 -1.74 -12.92 10.90
CA PHE A 510 -2.97 -12.39 11.48
C PHE A 510 -4.10 -12.21 10.44
N LEU A 511 -3.80 -11.59 9.30
CA LEU A 511 -4.78 -11.36 8.23
C LEU A 511 -5.21 -12.67 7.56
N ALA A 512 -4.30 -13.64 7.40
CA ALA A 512 -4.60 -14.96 6.87
C ALA A 512 -5.59 -15.73 7.77
N GLN A 513 -5.46 -15.58 9.09
CA GLN A 513 -6.41 -16.18 10.04
C GLN A 513 -7.75 -15.43 10.09
N LYS A 514 -7.73 -14.10 10.00
CA LYS A 514 -8.93 -13.27 10.17
C LYS A 514 -9.80 -13.20 8.92
N TYR A 515 -9.18 -13.20 7.73
CA TYR A 515 -9.87 -13.10 6.44
C TYR A 515 -9.42 -14.20 5.47
N PRO A 516 -9.63 -15.50 5.79
CA PRO A 516 -9.03 -16.61 5.04
C PRO A 516 -9.48 -16.68 3.57
N LEU A 517 -10.75 -16.35 3.29
CA LEU A 517 -11.29 -16.32 1.92
C LEU A 517 -10.65 -15.19 1.11
N LEU A 518 -10.62 -13.98 1.66
CA LEU A 518 -10.08 -12.79 0.99
C LEU A 518 -8.57 -12.90 0.82
N TYR A 519 -7.86 -13.40 1.82
CA TYR A 519 -6.43 -13.66 1.76
C TYR A 519 -6.07 -14.61 0.61
N ARG A 520 -6.77 -15.75 0.51
CA ARG A 520 -6.56 -16.70 -0.60
C ARG A 520 -6.88 -16.09 -1.96
N PHE A 521 -7.93 -15.27 -2.05
CA PHE A 521 -8.23 -14.54 -3.28
C PHE A 521 -7.06 -13.63 -3.68
N CYS A 522 -6.54 -12.83 -2.74
CA CYS A 522 -5.42 -11.91 -2.98
C CYS A 522 -4.11 -12.65 -3.31
N GLU A 523 -3.87 -13.80 -2.69
CA GLU A 523 -2.72 -14.65 -2.98
C GLU A 523 -2.79 -15.21 -4.41
N GLU A 524 -3.94 -15.77 -4.79
CA GLU A 524 -4.13 -16.35 -6.12
C GLU A 524 -4.07 -15.31 -7.24
N ILE A 525 -4.65 -14.12 -7.02
CA ILE A 525 -4.61 -13.06 -8.04
C ILE A 525 -3.19 -12.54 -8.25
N LEU A 526 -2.43 -12.30 -7.17
CA LEU A 526 -1.05 -11.84 -7.29
C LEU A 526 -0.15 -12.91 -7.91
N ALA A 527 -0.36 -14.19 -7.59
CA ALA A 527 0.36 -15.30 -8.22
C ALA A 527 0.07 -15.43 -9.72
N ALA A 528 -1.20 -15.28 -10.12
CA ALA A 528 -1.58 -15.31 -11.53
C ALA A 528 -0.99 -14.12 -12.31
N LEU A 529 -1.03 -12.93 -11.73
CA LEU A 529 -0.46 -11.72 -12.32
C LEU A 529 1.06 -11.78 -12.38
N ALA A 530 1.73 -12.39 -11.41
CA ALA A 530 3.17 -12.63 -11.40
C ALA A 530 3.63 -13.35 -12.67
N LEU A 531 2.94 -14.45 -13.02
CA LEU A 531 3.25 -15.26 -14.19
C LEU A 531 2.97 -14.52 -15.50
N LYS A 532 1.90 -13.74 -15.57
CA LYS A 532 1.48 -13.05 -16.80
C LYS A 532 2.22 -11.76 -17.08
N LEU A 533 2.61 -11.03 -16.03
CA LEU A 533 3.22 -9.70 -16.14
C LEU A 533 4.73 -9.72 -15.87
N ASP A 534 5.31 -10.89 -15.59
CA ASP A 534 6.71 -11.06 -15.17
C ASP A 534 7.07 -10.13 -14.00
N ILE A 535 6.17 -10.11 -13.00
CA ILE A 535 6.31 -9.29 -11.80
C ILE A 535 6.53 -10.19 -10.58
N GLU A 536 7.36 -9.73 -9.64
CA GLU A 536 7.59 -10.43 -8.38
C GLU A 536 6.75 -9.74 -7.27
N PRO A 537 5.58 -10.28 -6.87
CA PRO A 537 4.80 -9.73 -5.78
C PRO A 537 5.51 -9.93 -4.44
N ARG A 538 5.56 -8.88 -3.62
CA ARG A 538 6.13 -8.90 -2.27
C ARG A 538 5.02 -9.19 -1.26
N ARG A 539 5.41 -9.65 -0.06
CA ARG A 539 4.46 -9.87 1.05
C ARG A 539 3.64 -8.62 1.35
N ILE A 540 4.26 -7.45 1.41
CA ILE A 540 3.54 -6.21 1.68
C ILE A 540 2.45 -5.94 0.63
N ASP A 541 2.66 -6.30 -0.64
CA ASP A 541 1.69 -6.06 -1.71
C ASP A 541 0.41 -6.88 -1.46
N LEU A 542 0.56 -8.11 -0.94
CA LEU A 542 -0.56 -8.95 -0.51
C LEU A 542 -1.32 -8.33 0.67
N LEU A 543 -0.61 -7.82 1.68
CA LEU A 543 -1.22 -7.25 2.88
C LEU A 543 -2.03 -6.00 2.58
N LEU A 544 -1.48 -5.08 1.77
CA LEU A 544 -2.19 -3.86 1.36
C LEU A 544 -3.45 -4.20 0.56
N LEU A 545 -3.35 -5.18 -0.36
CA LEU A 545 -4.49 -5.62 -1.17
C LEU A 545 -5.61 -6.22 -0.31
N VAL A 546 -5.27 -7.05 0.68
CA VAL A 546 -6.25 -7.63 1.63
C VAL A 546 -6.93 -6.52 2.45
N LEU A 547 -6.17 -5.59 3.03
CA LEU A 547 -6.73 -4.50 3.84
C LEU A 547 -7.65 -3.59 3.03
N TRP A 548 -7.27 -3.29 1.79
CA TRP A 548 -8.05 -2.43 0.91
C TRP A 548 -9.35 -3.09 0.43
N LEU A 549 -9.29 -4.35 -0.02
CA LEU A 549 -10.49 -5.08 -0.45
C LEU A 549 -11.44 -5.40 0.71
N GLN A 550 -10.90 -5.55 1.92
CA GLN A 550 -11.71 -5.70 3.12
C GLN A 550 -12.56 -4.45 3.37
N LYS A 551 -11.99 -3.24 3.18
CA LYS A 551 -12.72 -1.99 3.36
C LYS A 551 -13.70 -1.69 2.22
N ASN A 552 -13.29 -1.88 0.97
CA ASN A 552 -14.09 -1.52 -0.20
C ASN A 552 -15.23 -2.50 -0.52
N GLY A 553 -15.46 -3.47 0.36
CA GLY A 553 -16.53 -4.44 0.22
C GLY A 553 -16.29 -5.33 -0.99
N ALA A 554 -15.69 -6.49 -0.76
CA ALA A 554 -16.19 -7.68 -1.44
C ALA A 554 -17.72 -7.64 -1.33
N ILE A 555 -18.42 -7.38 -2.44
CA ILE A 555 -19.88 -7.49 -2.47
C ILE A 555 -20.12 -8.97 -2.26
N SER A 556 -20.28 -9.36 -0.98
CA SER A 556 -20.76 -10.67 -0.62
C SER A 556 -22.07 -10.78 -1.36
N GLN A 557 -22.16 -11.72 -2.30
CA GLN A 557 -23.46 -12.06 -2.84
C GLN A 557 -24.34 -12.42 -1.65
N GLN A 558 -25.38 -11.60 -1.47
CA GLN A 558 -26.52 -11.93 -0.65
C GLN A 558 -27.03 -13.29 -1.15
N GLN A 559 -27.22 -14.20 -0.20
CA GLN A 559 -27.80 -15.54 -0.37
C GLN A 559 -26.92 -16.60 -1.04
N VAL A 560 -26.10 -17.29 -0.23
CA VAL A 560 -25.50 -18.56 -0.65
C VAL A 560 -26.29 -19.71 -0.02
N THR A 561 -27.30 -20.20 -0.75
CA THR A 561 -27.98 -21.45 -0.40
C THR A 561 -27.03 -22.56 -0.83
N ARG A 562 -26.46 -23.29 0.13
CA ARG A 562 -25.53 -24.38 -0.15
C ARG A 562 -26.31 -25.67 -0.37
N ALA A 563 -25.82 -26.54 -1.24
CA ALA A 563 -26.45 -27.83 -1.51
C ALA A 563 -25.46 -28.98 -1.33
N VAL A 564 -25.91 -30.05 -0.69
CA VAL A 564 -25.11 -31.23 -0.38
C VAL A 564 -25.84 -32.48 -0.86
N ILE A 565 -25.10 -33.43 -1.44
CA ILE A 565 -25.61 -34.73 -1.85
C ILE A 565 -25.01 -35.80 -0.95
N LEU A 566 -25.86 -36.62 -0.35
CA LEU A 566 -25.50 -37.79 0.45
C LEU A 566 -26.10 -39.05 -0.17
N ALA A 567 -25.26 -40.05 -0.40
CA ALA A 567 -25.73 -41.31 -0.96
C ALA A 567 -24.94 -42.49 -0.41
N HIS A 568 -25.59 -43.66 -0.37
CA HIS A 568 -24.89 -44.88 -0.01
C HIS A 568 -23.99 -45.32 -1.17
N GLY A 569 -22.84 -45.90 -0.83
CA GLY A 569 -21.84 -46.36 -1.79
C GLY A 569 -20.55 -45.54 -1.75
N TYR A 570 -19.58 -45.97 -2.55
CA TYR A 570 -18.23 -45.40 -2.53
C TYR A 570 -18.06 -44.14 -3.40
N ALA A 571 -18.98 -43.89 -4.32
CA ALA A 571 -18.87 -42.81 -5.30
C ALA A 571 -20.23 -42.33 -5.86
N THR A 572 -21.34 -42.72 -5.24
CA THR A 572 -22.68 -42.42 -5.72
C THR A 572 -22.98 -40.92 -5.61
N ALA A 573 -22.72 -40.31 -4.46
CA ALA A 573 -22.90 -38.88 -4.23
C ALA A 573 -21.92 -38.07 -5.08
N SER A 574 -20.64 -38.47 -5.07
CA SER A 574 -19.58 -37.82 -5.86
C SER A 574 -19.88 -37.84 -7.36
N SER A 575 -20.42 -38.96 -7.87
CA SER A 575 -20.80 -39.09 -9.27
C SER A 575 -21.94 -38.13 -9.64
N ILE A 576 -23.00 -38.07 -8.83
CA ILE A 576 -24.15 -37.18 -9.10
C ILE A 576 -23.72 -35.71 -9.01
N ALA A 577 -22.99 -35.32 -7.96
CA ALA A 577 -22.52 -33.95 -7.78
C ALA A 577 -21.60 -33.49 -8.92
N ASN A 578 -20.66 -34.32 -9.35
CA ASN A 578 -19.75 -34.00 -10.45
C ASN A 578 -20.51 -33.78 -11.78
N VAL A 579 -21.50 -34.61 -12.07
CA VAL A 579 -22.33 -34.44 -13.28
C VAL A 579 -23.18 -33.18 -13.19
N ALA A 580 -23.89 -32.97 -12.07
CA ALA A 580 -24.73 -31.79 -11.86
C ALA A 580 -23.94 -30.48 -11.94
N ASN A 581 -22.82 -30.38 -11.23
CA ASN A 581 -21.96 -29.20 -11.24
C ASN A 581 -21.40 -28.88 -12.64
N ARG A 582 -21.02 -29.90 -13.42
CA ARG A 582 -20.55 -29.71 -14.81
C ARG A 582 -21.65 -29.20 -15.73
N LEU A 583 -22.86 -29.74 -15.60
CA LEU A 583 -24.00 -29.33 -16.43
C LEU A 583 -24.48 -27.92 -16.07
N LEU A 584 -24.54 -27.60 -14.78
CA LEU A 584 -24.87 -26.26 -14.27
C LEU A 584 -23.75 -25.23 -14.47
N LYS A 585 -22.54 -25.68 -14.86
CA LYS A 585 -21.32 -24.86 -14.98
C LYS A 585 -21.01 -24.07 -13.70
N SER A 586 -21.36 -24.62 -12.55
CA SER A 586 -21.19 -24.02 -11.23
C SER A 586 -20.83 -25.10 -10.21
N GLN A 587 -19.94 -24.80 -9.26
CA GLN A 587 -19.65 -25.69 -8.13
C GLN A 587 -20.66 -25.45 -7.00
N LEU A 588 -21.86 -25.99 -7.18
CA LEU A 588 -22.96 -25.82 -6.22
C LEU A 588 -23.02 -26.96 -5.21
N PHE A 589 -22.96 -28.20 -5.69
CA PHE A 589 -23.15 -29.40 -4.87
C PHE A 589 -21.84 -29.93 -4.30
N GLU A 590 -21.80 -30.08 -2.98
CA GLU A 590 -20.80 -30.91 -2.29
C GLU A 590 -21.32 -32.35 -2.17
N SER A 591 -20.42 -33.34 -2.11
CA SER A 591 -20.80 -34.76 -2.03
C SER A 591 -20.19 -35.46 -0.84
N PHE A 592 -21.00 -36.26 -0.14
CA PHE A 592 -20.57 -37.16 0.92
C PHE A 592 -21.04 -38.58 0.62
N ASP A 593 -20.10 -39.43 0.27
CA ASP A 593 -20.33 -40.85 0.02
C ASP A 593 -20.32 -41.64 1.33
N MET A 594 -21.32 -42.51 1.52
CA MET A 594 -21.42 -43.37 2.70
C MET A 594 -21.22 -44.84 2.31
N PRO A 595 -19.98 -45.35 2.35
CA PRO A 595 -19.69 -46.77 2.30
C PRO A 595 -20.46 -47.56 3.36
N LEU A 596 -20.71 -48.85 3.13
CA LEU A 596 -21.55 -49.70 4.00
C LEU A 596 -20.99 -49.89 5.42
N ASP A 597 -19.69 -49.64 5.61
CA ASP A 597 -18.98 -49.69 6.89
C ASP A 597 -19.00 -48.35 7.66
N VAL A 598 -19.57 -47.30 7.06
CA VAL A 598 -19.66 -45.96 7.67
C VAL A 598 -21.06 -45.72 8.24
N THR A 599 -21.11 -45.26 9.49
CA THR A 599 -22.36 -44.93 10.18
C THR A 599 -22.92 -43.55 9.78
N PRO A 600 -24.24 -43.33 9.85
CA PRO A 600 -24.85 -42.00 9.62
C PRO A 600 -24.29 -40.89 10.50
N GLU A 601 -23.92 -41.19 11.75
CA GLU A 601 -23.32 -40.23 12.69
C GLU A 601 -21.94 -39.74 12.21
N ALA A 602 -21.12 -40.64 11.66
CA ALA A 602 -19.81 -40.28 11.12
C ALA A 602 -19.94 -39.35 9.90
N ILE A 603 -20.92 -39.60 9.03
CA ILE A 603 -21.22 -38.71 7.90
C ILE A 603 -21.80 -37.38 8.38
N ALA A 604 -22.71 -37.39 9.36
CA ALA A 604 -23.25 -36.17 9.96
C ALA A 604 -22.14 -35.26 10.51
N ASN A 605 -21.13 -35.84 11.18
CA ASN A 605 -19.96 -35.09 11.66
C ASN A 605 -19.13 -34.49 10.51
N GLN A 606 -18.97 -35.20 9.39
CA GLN A 606 -18.27 -34.66 8.21
C GLN A 606 -19.04 -33.50 7.56
N VAL A 607 -20.36 -33.64 7.44
CA VAL A 607 -21.24 -32.56 6.95
C VAL A 607 -21.15 -31.34 7.88
N MET A 608 -21.17 -31.54 9.19
CA MET A 608 -21.03 -30.44 10.17
C MET A 608 -19.66 -29.76 10.11
N ALA A 609 -18.57 -30.51 9.99
CA ALA A 609 -17.23 -29.94 9.81
C ALA A 609 -17.10 -29.12 8.51
N TRP A 610 -17.77 -29.57 7.45
CA TRP A 610 -17.85 -28.80 6.21
C TRP A 610 -18.67 -27.52 6.39
N ILE A 611 -19.83 -27.59 7.05
CA ILE A 611 -20.65 -26.41 7.38
C ILE A 611 -19.85 -25.37 8.19
N GLU A 612 -19.00 -25.79 9.14
CA GLU A 612 -18.19 -24.87 9.95
C GLU A 612 -17.18 -24.05 9.11
N SER A 613 -16.76 -24.59 7.96
CA SER A 613 -15.81 -23.92 7.05
C SER A 613 -16.49 -23.18 5.89
N HIS A 614 -17.82 -23.23 5.79
CA HIS A 614 -18.58 -22.67 4.67
C HIS A 614 -19.82 -21.90 5.15
N ALA A 615 -19.92 -20.62 4.81
CA ALA A 615 -21.07 -19.79 5.19
C ALA A 615 -22.39 -20.30 4.57
N LEU A 616 -23.43 -20.44 5.40
CA LEU A 616 -24.78 -20.90 5.04
C LEU A 616 -25.82 -19.75 4.95
N ALA A 617 -25.41 -18.57 4.48
CA ALA A 617 -26.14 -17.31 4.66
C ALA A 617 -27.66 -17.32 4.33
N SER A 618 -28.14 -18.16 3.41
CA SER A 618 -29.57 -18.25 3.05
C SER A 618 -30.23 -19.62 3.22
N GLY A 619 -29.48 -20.66 3.58
CA GLY A 619 -30.02 -21.99 3.86
C GLY A 619 -29.18 -23.15 3.32
N LEU A 620 -29.59 -24.36 3.67
CA LEU A 620 -28.92 -25.61 3.30
C LEU A 620 -29.92 -26.59 2.67
N VAL A 621 -29.63 -27.06 1.46
CA VAL A 621 -30.33 -28.20 0.86
C VAL A 621 -29.49 -29.46 1.04
N ILE A 622 -30.11 -30.51 1.55
CA ILE A 622 -29.53 -31.84 1.65
C ILE A 622 -30.35 -32.80 0.79
N LEU A 623 -29.74 -33.32 -0.27
CA LEU A 623 -30.31 -34.35 -1.12
C LEU A 623 -29.82 -35.72 -0.67
N VAL A 624 -30.74 -36.64 -0.37
CA VAL A 624 -30.42 -37.97 0.14
C VAL A 624 -30.98 -39.07 -0.77
N ASP A 625 -30.26 -40.20 -0.86
CA ASP A 625 -30.65 -41.35 -1.69
C ASP A 625 -31.81 -42.14 -1.08
N MET A 626 -31.64 -42.67 0.13
CA MET A 626 -32.64 -43.53 0.78
C MET A 626 -32.64 -43.44 2.32
N GLY A 627 -33.83 -43.60 2.90
CA GLY A 627 -34.12 -44.15 4.23
C GLY A 627 -33.38 -43.55 5.43
N SER A 628 -32.26 -44.17 5.82
CA SER A 628 -31.50 -43.84 7.05
C SER A 628 -30.92 -42.42 7.03
N LEU A 629 -30.59 -41.90 5.85
CA LEU A 629 -30.05 -40.54 5.68
C LEU A 629 -31.14 -39.46 5.77
N ASN A 630 -32.42 -39.81 5.64
CA ASN A 630 -33.52 -38.85 5.77
C ASN A 630 -33.61 -38.28 7.21
N ALA A 631 -33.10 -39.03 8.20
CA ALA A 631 -33.02 -38.62 9.59
C ALA A 631 -31.64 -38.06 10.00
N ILE A 632 -30.75 -37.75 9.05
CA ILE A 632 -29.35 -37.34 9.35
C ILE A 632 -29.28 -36.11 10.27
N HIS A 633 -30.26 -35.20 10.18
CA HIS A 633 -30.38 -34.06 11.07
C HIS A 633 -30.40 -34.42 12.56
N SER A 634 -30.96 -35.57 12.93
CA SER A 634 -30.99 -36.02 14.33
C SER A 634 -29.60 -36.33 14.91
N HIS A 635 -28.60 -36.52 14.05
CA HIS A 635 -27.21 -36.75 14.42
C HIS A 635 -26.34 -35.47 14.41
N PHE A 636 -26.91 -34.30 14.06
CA PHE A 636 -26.16 -33.05 14.14
C PHE A 636 -25.94 -32.63 15.59
N ASN A 637 -24.67 -32.52 15.97
CA ASN A 637 -24.21 -32.20 17.33
C ASN A 637 -24.39 -30.71 17.71
N ARG A 638 -24.72 -29.85 16.73
CA ARG A 638 -24.93 -28.40 16.91
C ARG A 638 -26.19 -27.98 16.16
N ARG A 639 -26.86 -26.94 16.66
CA ARG A 639 -28.05 -26.37 16.05
C ARG A 639 -27.65 -25.38 14.95
N LEU A 640 -28.34 -25.43 13.82
CA LEU A 640 -28.14 -24.51 12.70
C LEU A 640 -28.92 -23.21 12.93
N SER A 641 -28.30 -22.07 12.59
CA SER A 641 -28.93 -20.73 12.62
C SER A 641 -29.69 -20.40 11.33
N THR A 642 -29.63 -21.27 10.32
CA THR A 642 -30.22 -21.06 8.98
C THR A 642 -31.20 -22.18 8.64
N PRO A 643 -32.22 -21.93 7.78
CA PRO A 643 -33.16 -22.95 7.34
C PRO A 643 -32.48 -24.11 6.60
N MET A 644 -32.99 -25.32 6.76
CA MET A 644 -32.46 -26.52 6.10
C MET A 644 -33.57 -27.41 5.55
N ALA A 645 -33.41 -27.87 4.32
CA ALA A 645 -34.30 -28.81 3.67
C ALA A 645 -33.61 -30.15 3.44
N ILE A 646 -34.29 -31.25 3.75
CA ILE A 646 -33.87 -32.61 3.39
C ILE A 646 -34.85 -33.13 2.34
N ILE A 647 -34.33 -33.59 1.20
CA ILE A 647 -35.12 -34.09 0.07
C ILE A 647 -34.62 -35.48 -0.29
N ASN A 648 -35.53 -36.45 -0.26
CA ASN A 648 -35.22 -37.87 -0.48
C ASN A 648 -35.13 -38.23 -1.97
N ASN A 649 -34.73 -39.45 -2.31
CA ASN A 649 -34.69 -39.99 -3.68
C ASN A 649 -33.81 -39.17 -4.65
N VAL A 650 -32.57 -38.84 -4.24
CA VAL A 650 -31.65 -38.07 -5.08
C VAL A 650 -31.30 -38.79 -6.38
N SER A 651 -31.41 -38.06 -7.48
CA SER A 651 -30.96 -38.47 -8.80
C SER A 651 -30.27 -37.28 -9.48
N THR A 652 -29.56 -37.51 -10.58
CA THR A 652 -28.98 -36.41 -11.38
C THR A 652 -30.05 -35.42 -11.83
N GLY A 653 -31.27 -35.89 -12.16
CA GLY A 653 -32.39 -35.00 -12.52
C GLY A 653 -32.84 -34.11 -11.35
N MET A 654 -32.94 -34.69 -10.14
CA MET A 654 -33.29 -33.93 -8.93
C MET A 654 -32.21 -32.88 -8.59
N ALA A 655 -30.94 -33.28 -8.66
CA ALA A 655 -29.82 -32.36 -8.43
C ALA A 655 -29.81 -31.22 -9.45
N MET A 656 -30.11 -31.48 -10.72
CA MET A 656 -30.27 -30.42 -11.74
C MET A 656 -31.43 -29.49 -11.42
N TYR A 657 -32.62 -30.01 -11.11
CA TYR A 657 -33.81 -29.20 -10.81
C TYR A 657 -33.56 -28.27 -9.62
N VAL A 658 -33.07 -28.82 -8.50
CA VAL A 658 -32.76 -28.04 -7.30
C VAL A 658 -31.64 -27.04 -7.59
N GLY A 659 -30.62 -27.47 -8.32
CA GLY A 659 -29.47 -26.63 -8.62
C GLY A 659 -29.82 -25.42 -9.49
N GLU A 660 -30.73 -25.58 -10.46
CA GLU A 660 -31.22 -24.47 -11.27
C GLU A 660 -31.95 -23.43 -10.42
N ARG A 661 -32.81 -23.84 -9.49
CA ARG A 661 -33.57 -22.92 -8.63
C ARG A 661 -32.69 -22.21 -7.61
N VAL A 662 -31.74 -22.92 -7.03
CA VAL A 662 -30.74 -22.31 -6.14
C VAL A 662 -29.93 -21.24 -6.90
N LEU A 663 -29.54 -21.51 -8.15
CA LEU A 663 -28.83 -20.53 -8.99
C LEU A 663 -29.71 -19.35 -9.44
N GLN A 664 -31.03 -19.52 -9.47
CA GLN A 664 -32.01 -18.45 -9.74
C GLN A 664 -32.28 -17.58 -8.51
N GLY A 665 -31.81 -17.98 -7.32
CA GLY A 665 -32.02 -17.26 -6.07
C GLY A 665 -33.37 -17.55 -5.41
N ASP A 666 -34.02 -18.66 -5.76
CA ASP A 666 -35.28 -19.07 -5.14
C ASP A 666 -35.08 -19.34 -3.65
N MET A 667 -36.09 -18.99 -2.84
CA MET A 667 -36.06 -19.32 -1.41
C MET A 667 -36.22 -20.82 -1.18
N LEU A 668 -35.60 -21.33 -0.11
CA LEU A 668 -35.60 -22.75 0.22
C LEU A 668 -37.04 -23.32 0.35
N GLU A 669 -37.96 -22.53 0.90
CA GLU A 669 -39.37 -22.85 1.06
C GLU A 669 -40.07 -23.05 -0.29
N ASP A 670 -39.78 -22.19 -1.27
CA ASP A 670 -40.38 -22.24 -2.59
C ASP A 670 -39.85 -23.45 -3.37
N ILE A 671 -38.53 -23.71 -3.28
CA ILE A 671 -37.90 -24.91 -3.85
C ILE A 671 -38.58 -26.17 -3.33
N VAL A 672 -38.75 -26.28 -2.00
CA VAL A 672 -39.37 -27.46 -1.37
C VAL A 672 -40.85 -27.59 -1.74
N ARG A 673 -41.60 -26.49 -1.74
CA ARG A 673 -43.03 -26.47 -2.09
C ARG A 673 -43.26 -26.93 -3.53
N GLU A 674 -42.45 -26.47 -4.47
CA GLU A 674 -42.56 -26.85 -5.88
C GLU A 674 -42.19 -28.31 -6.11
N ILE A 675 -41.13 -28.81 -5.46
CA ILE A 675 -40.76 -30.24 -5.51
C ILE A 675 -41.89 -31.12 -4.95
N GLY A 676 -42.53 -30.68 -3.86
CA GLY A 676 -43.69 -31.37 -3.28
C GLY A 676 -44.87 -31.47 -4.25
N ASN A 677 -45.09 -30.44 -5.08
CA ASN A 677 -46.18 -30.41 -6.06
C ASN A 677 -45.85 -31.18 -7.34
N ASP A 678 -44.60 -31.09 -7.82
CA ASP A 678 -44.21 -31.57 -9.16
C ASP A 678 -43.69 -33.01 -9.17
N LEU A 679 -43.05 -33.48 -8.08
CA LEU A 679 -42.23 -34.71 -8.11
C LEU A 679 -42.65 -35.78 -7.08
N ALA A 680 -43.66 -35.51 -6.23
CA ALA A 680 -44.19 -36.45 -5.23
C ALA A 680 -43.10 -37.11 -4.34
N VAL A 681 -42.08 -36.34 -3.97
CA VAL A 681 -40.93 -36.80 -3.18
C VAL A 681 -41.09 -36.42 -1.71
N GLU A 682 -40.69 -37.32 -0.80
CA GLU A 682 -40.59 -37.02 0.62
C GLU A 682 -39.57 -35.90 0.87
N HIS A 683 -40.01 -34.84 1.51
CA HIS A 683 -39.18 -33.69 1.87
C HIS A 683 -39.52 -33.22 3.29
N GLN A 684 -38.53 -32.66 3.97
CA GLN A 684 -38.68 -32.09 5.30
C GLN A 684 -37.96 -30.75 5.37
N LEU A 685 -38.62 -29.75 5.95
CA LEU A 685 -38.07 -28.42 6.13
C LEU A 685 -37.92 -28.11 7.62
N TYR A 686 -36.72 -27.69 8.00
CA TYR A 686 -36.31 -27.39 9.36
C TYR A 686 -35.98 -25.90 9.50
N TYR A 687 -36.58 -25.25 10.48
CA TYR A 687 -36.35 -23.84 10.82
C TYR A 687 -35.54 -23.69 12.11
N PRO A 688 -34.74 -22.62 12.26
CA PRO A 688 -34.02 -22.34 13.50
C PRO A 688 -34.98 -22.08 14.67
N GLN A 689 -34.80 -22.80 15.79
CA GLN A 689 -35.70 -22.69 16.96
C GLN A 689 -35.23 -21.68 18.03
N THR A 690 -33.96 -21.24 18.00
CA THR A 690 -33.36 -20.29 18.95
C THR A 690 -32.32 -19.44 18.20
N ASP A 691 -32.13 -18.17 18.61
CA ASP A 691 -31.14 -17.23 18.02
C ASP A 691 -31.51 -16.77 16.59
N LYS A 692 -32.76 -16.31 16.40
CA LYS A 692 -33.26 -15.85 15.11
C LYS A 692 -32.58 -14.54 14.71
N PRO A 693 -32.15 -14.36 13.45
CA PRO A 693 -31.70 -13.06 12.96
C PRO A 693 -32.81 -12.03 13.12
N ARG A 694 -32.45 -10.83 13.56
CA ARG A 694 -33.38 -9.71 13.69
C ARG A 694 -33.68 -9.14 12.33
N ALA A 695 -34.93 -8.77 12.06
CA ALA A 695 -35.29 -8.18 10.78
C ALA A 695 -36.31 -7.04 10.87
N ILE A 696 -36.22 -6.12 9.91
CA ILE A 696 -37.24 -5.12 9.60
C ILE A 696 -37.88 -5.50 8.26
N LEU A 697 -39.21 -5.62 8.25
CA LEU A 697 -39.94 -5.96 7.03
C LEU A 697 -40.32 -4.69 6.28
N THR A 698 -40.19 -4.70 4.95
CA THR A 698 -40.64 -3.59 4.10
C THR A 698 -41.82 -4.00 3.24
N THR A 699 -42.87 -3.18 3.20
CA THR A 699 -44.11 -3.45 2.44
C THR A 699 -44.50 -2.29 1.51
N CYS A 700 -45.12 -2.61 0.37
CA CYS A 700 -45.65 -1.58 -0.53
C CYS A 700 -46.96 -2.00 -1.21
N ALA A 701 -47.80 -1.01 -1.51
CA ALA A 701 -49.10 -1.17 -2.19
C ALA A 701 -48.98 -1.63 -3.66
N THR A 702 -47.89 -1.25 -4.32
CA THR A 702 -47.70 -1.42 -5.77
C THR A 702 -46.93 -2.70 -6.15
N GLY A 703 -46.72 -3.61 -5.19
CA GLY A 703 -46.05 -4.89 -5.35
C GLY A 703 -44.60 -4.93 -4.85
N LEU A 704 -43.96 -6.11 -4.99
CA LEU A 704 -42.61 -6.45 -4.48
C LEU A 704 -41.50 -5.47 -4.90
N GLY A 705 -41.58 -4.87 -6.10
CA GLY A 705 -40.53 -3.98 -6.61
C GLY A 705 -40.35 -2.69 -5.81
N ALA A 706 -41.45 -2.09 -5.35
CA ALA A 706 -41.37 -0.89 -4.52
C ALA A 706 -40.96 -1.20 -3.08
N ALA A 707 -41.37 -2.36 -2.55
CA ALA A 707 -40.91 -2.87 -1.26
C ALA A 707 -39.40 -3.21 -1.26
N ALA A 708 -38.88 -3.75 -2.36
CA ALA A 708 -37.46 -4.04 -2.57
C ALA A 708 -36.62 -2.74 -2.64
N ASN A 709 -37.14 -1.72 -3.32
CA ASN A 709 -36.49 -0.40 -3.34
C ASN A 709 -36.43 0.24 -1.95
N LEU A 710 -37.51 0.12 -1.17
CA LEU A 710 -37.54 0.56 0.23
C LEU A 710 -36.51 -0.20 1.08
N SER A 711 -36.43 -1.53 0.89
CA SER A 711 -35.46 -2.39 1.57
C SER A 711 -34.03 -1.95 1.25
N ALA A 712 -33.71 -1.70 -0.01
CA ALA A 712 -32.38 -1.25 -0.43
C ALA A 712 -31.99 0.09 0.22
N LEU A 713 -32.92 1.05 0.29
CA LEU A 713 -32.68 2.34 0.93
C LEU A 713 -32.41 2.21 2.42
N LEU A 714 -33.24 1.45 3.14
CA LEU A 714 -33.03 1.24 4.57
C LEU A 714 -31.74 0.46 4.83
N LYS A 715 -31.34 -0.48 3.95
CA LYS A 715 -30.07 -1.23 4.07
C LYS A 715 -28.88 -0.29 3.94
N ALA A 716 -28.96 0.68 3.03
CA ALA A 716 -27.92 1.69 2.85
C ALA A 716 -27.86 2.70 4.00
N SER A 717 -28.89 2.76 4.86
CA SER A 717 -28.98 3.72 5.97
C SER A 717 -28.75 3.09 7.35
N ILE A 718 -28.80 1.76 7.49
CA ILE A 718 -28.64 1.05 8.77
C ILE A 718 -27.29 0.32 8.76
N PRO A 719 -26.38 0.61 9.71
CA PRO A 719 -25.08 -0.06 9.79
C PRO A 719 -25.17 -1.58 9.97
N GLU A 720 -24.38 -2.34 9.21
CA GLU A 720 -24.32 -3.81 9.29
C GLU A 720 -23.92 -4.33 10.69
N THR A 721 -23.21 -3.52 11.48
CA THR A 721 -22.80 -3.83 12.86
C THR A 721 -23.97 -4.09 13.81
N LEU A 722 -25.18 -3.64 13.46
CA LEU A 722 -26.39 -3.87 14.27
C LEU A 722 -27.01 -5.26 14.06
N GLY A 723 -26.59 -5.99 13.01
CA GLY A 723 -27.06 -7.35 12.74
C GLY A 723 -28.56 -7.43 12.45
N ILE A 724 -29.13 -6.40 11.81
CA ILE A 724 -30.55 -6.32 11.45
C ILE A 724 -30.70 -6.51 9.94
N ASP A 725 -31.39 -7.57 9.53
CA ASP A 725 -31.75 -7.82 8.14
C ASP A 725 -32.93 -6.95 7.71
N ILE A 726 -32.98 -6.57 6.43
CA ILE A 726 -34.12 -5.85 5.87
C ILE A 726 -34.72 -6.66 4.75
N VAL A 727 -35.96 -7.09 4.95
CA VAL A 727 -36.62 -8.08 4.09
C VAL A 727 -37.84 -7.46 3.43
N ALA A 728 -37.85 -7.43 2.11
CA ALA A 728 -39.02 -6.98 1.35
C ALA A 728 -40.09 -8.07 1.31
N CYS A 729 -41.34 -7.69 1.60
CA CYS A 729 -42.48 -8.60 1.62
C CYS A 729 -43.68 -7.96 0.92
N ASP A 730 -44.50 -8.79 0.29
CA ASP A 730 -45.81 -8.39 -0.18
C ASP A 730 -46.79 -8.26 1.00
N VAL A 731 -47.66 -7.26 0.95
CA VAL A 731 -48.75 -7.06 1.91
C VAL A 731 -49.65 -8.29 1.95
N GLU A 732 -49.91 -8.93 0.80
CA GLU A 732 -50.72 -10.16 0.72
C GLU A 732 -50.08 -11.34 1.45
N THR A 733 -48.74 -11.41 1.47
CA THR A 733 -47.97 -12.47 2.16
C THR A 733 -48.10 -12.35 3.68
N LEU A 734 -48.17 -11.12 4.19
CA LEU A 734 -48.33 -10.84 5.61
C LEU A 734 -49.79 -10.97 6.08
N ALA A 735 -50.75 -10.82 5.16
CA ALA A 735 -52.17 -10.99 5.44
C ALA A 735 -52.59 -12.47 5.59
N ASP A 736 -51.97 -13.38 4.83
CA ASP A 736 -52.24 -14.82 4.91
C ASP A 736 -51.47 -15.50 6.06
N PRO A 737 -52.15 -16.07 7.08
CA PRO A 737 -51.51 -16.76 8.19
C PRO A 737 -50.58 -17.91 7.78
N ALA A 738 -50.90 -18.62 6.69
CA ALA A 738 -50.11 -19.75 6.20
C ALA A 738 -48.79 -19.30 5.56
N ARG A 739 -48.79 -18.13 4.90
CA ARG A 739 -47.59 -17.55 4.26
C ARG A 739 -46.76 -16.69 5.21
N ARG A 740 -47.38 -16.12 6.24
CA ARG A 740 -46.70 -15.35 7.29
C ARG A 740 -45.92 -16.22 8.27
N ALA A 741 -46.42 -17.42 8.59
CA ALA A 741 -45.82 -18.29 9.61
C ALA A 741 -44.33 -18.66 9.33
N PRO A 742 -43.91 -18.98 8.10
CA PRO A 742 -42.49 -19.16 7.75
C PRO A 742 -41.60 -17.95 8.07
N MET A 743 -42.06 -16.74 7.72
CA MET A 743 -41.28 -15.51 7.94
C MET A 743 -41.08 -15.20 9.43
N LEU A 744 -42.13 -15.32 10.24
CA LEU A 744 -42.05 -15.14 11.70
C LEU A 744 -41.30 -16.27 12.41
N SER A 745 -41.18 -17.44 11.76
CA SER A 745 -40.36 -18.55 12.26
C SER A 745 -38.88 -18.34 11.96
N ARG A 746 -38.54 -17.69 10.85
CA ARG A 746 -37.17 -17.42 10.42
C ARG A 746 -36.54 -16.21 11.11
N TYR A 747 -37.30 -15.14 11.32
CA TYR A 747 -36.78 -13.87 11.84
C TYR A 747 -37.40 -13.47 13.18
N GLU A 748 -36.62 -12.78 14.01
CA GLU A 748 -37.15 -11.92 15.06
C GLU A 748 -37.52 -10.57 14.42
N VAL A 749 -38.79 -10.42 14.04
CA VAL A 749 -39.25 -9.20 13.34
C VAL A 749 -39.40 -8.06 14.34
N LEU A 750 -38.60 -7.01 14.15
CA LEU A 750 -38.57 -5.82 15.02
C LEU A 750 -39.64 -4.79 14.64
N ALA A 751 -39.88 -4.59 13.34
CA ALA A 751 -40.87 -3.64 12.82
C ALA A 751 -41.23 -3.90 11.35
N ILE A 752 -42.33 -3.26 10.93
CA ILE A 752 -42.78 -3.22 9.54
C ILE A 752 -42.77 -1.77 9.06
N VAL A 753 -42.12 -1.51 7.93
CA VAL A 753 -42.04 -0.19 7.31
C VAL A 753 -42.67 -0.22 5.93
N GLY A 754 -43.63 0.66 5.65
CA GLY A 754 -44.24 0.62 4.32
C GLY A 754 -45.24 1.73 4.03
N THR A 755 -45.83 1.64 2.84
CA THR A 755 -46.87 2.57 2.39
C THR A 755 -48.28 2.18 2.86
N LEU A 756 -48.47 0.93 3.28
CA LEU A 756 -49.74 0.38 3.78
C LEU A 756 -49.49 -0.43 5.06
N ASP A 757 -50.40 -0.29 6.02
CA ASP A 757 -50.41 -1.03 7.27
C ASP A 757 -51.03 -2.42 7.07
N PRO A 758 -50.30 -3.53 7.30
CA PRO A 758 -50.86 -4.88 7.24
C PRO A 758 -51.75 -5.24 8.44
N HIS A 759 -51.93 -4.32 9.40
CA HIS A 759 -52.79 -4.46 10.58
C HIS A 759 -52.45 -5.68 11.46
N LEU A 760 -51.16 -5.85 11.76
CA LEU A 760 -50.64 -6.90 12.63
C LEU A 760 -50.52 -6.39 14.07
N ALA A 761 -51.39 -6.87 14.96
CA ALA A 761 -51.49 -6.36 16.34
C ALA A 761 -50.21 -6.52 17.19
N ASP A 762 -49.36 -7.49 16.85
CA ASP A 762 -48.17 -7.86 17.64
C ASP A 762 -46.87 -7.19 17.15
N LEU A 763 -46.91 -6.40 16.07
CA LEU A 763 -45.71 -5.80 15.46
C LEU A 763 -45.88 -4.28 15.21
N PRO A 764 -44.88 -3.46 15.51
CA PRO A 764 -44.95 -2.02 15.26
C PRO A 764 -44.87 -1.72 13.76
N TRP A 765 -45.81 -0.91 13.26
CA TRP A 765 -45.84 -0.43 11.88
C TRP A 765 -45.46 1.05 11.78
N ILE A 766 -44.66 1.40 10.76
CA ILE A 766 -44.16 2.75 10.50
C ILE A 766 -44.47 3.12 9.05
N SER A 767 -45.19 4.22 8.86
CA SER A 767 -45.50 4.69 7.51
C SER A 767 -44.27 5.33 6.86
N LEU A 768 -44.12 5.12 5.55
CA LEU A 768 -43.06 5.75 4.77
C LEU A 768 -43.09 7.29 4.87
N ASP A 769 -44.29 7.87 4.81
CA ASP A 769 -44.45 9.33 4.89
C ASP A 769 -43.96 9.88 6.24
N SER A 770 -44.19 9.14 7.34
CA SER A 770 -43.67 9.53 8.66
C SER A 770 -42.14 9.47 8.73
N LEU A 771 -41.52 8.50 8.05
CA LEU A 771 -40.07 8.38 7.96
C LEU A 771 -39.44 9.55 7.20
N ILE A 772 -40.07 9.98 6.11
CA ILE A 772 -39.60 11.10 5.28
C ILE A 772 -39.82 12.45 5.99
N SER A 773 -40.95 12.63 6.69
CA SER A 773 -41.24 13.87 7.44
C SER A 773 -40.45 13.99 8.75
N GLY A 774 -39.77 12.92 9.16
CA GLY A 774 -38.98 12.87 10.40
C GLY A 774 -39.78 12.51 11.65
N GLU A 775 -41.11 12.44 11.61
CA GLU A 775 -41.94 12.04 12.76
C GLU A 775 -41.84 10.54 13.08
N GLY A 776 -41.69 9.72 12.04
CA GLY A 776 -41.51 8.26 12.07
C GLY A 776 -40.11 7.81 12.47
N SER A 777 -39.18 8.75 12.65
CA SER A 777 -37.86 8.47 13.21
C SER A 777 -37.96 8.05 14.68
N ARG A 778 -38.90 8.59 15.46
CA ARG A 778 -39.04 8.31 16.90
C ARG A 778 -39.34 6.82 17.22
N PRO A 779 -40.26 6.12 16.53
CA PRO A 779 -40.43 4.68 16.67
C PRO A 779 -39.17 3.87 16.33
N LEU A 780 -38.47 4.21 15.24
CA LEU A 780 -37.20 3.55 14.86
C LEU A 780 -36.11 3.80 15.89
N MET A 781 -36.01 5.02 16.43
CA MET A 781 -35.07 5.37 17.50
C MET A 781 -35.35 4.60 18.79
N ARG A 782 -36.59 4.20 19.08
CA ARG A 782 -36.88 3.31 20.22
C ARG A 782 -36.40 1.89 19.98
N ILE A 783 -36.58 1.38 18.76
CA ILE A 783 -36.11 0.05 18.36
C ILE A 783 -34.57 0.01 18.36
N PHE A 784 -33.92 1.04 17.81
CA PHE A 784 -32.46 1.13 17.79
C PHE A 784 -31.86 1.53 19.13
N GLY A 785 -32.57 2.27 19.98
CA GLY A 785 -32.07 2.72 21.28
C GLY A 785 -31.79 1.58 22.27
N GLU A 786 -32.40 0.41 22.09
CA GLU A 786 -32.06 -0.80 22.84
C GLU A 786 -30.82 -1.52 22.27
N LEU A 787 -30.39 -1.16 21.06
CA LEU A 787 -29.37 -1.85 20.27
C LEU A 787 -28.12 -1.01 19.95
N ALA A 788 -28.19 0.32 20.09
CA ALA A 788 -27.20 1.29 19.62
C ALA A 788 -27.07 2.48 20.59
N SER A 789 -25.94 3.19 20.52
CA SER A 789 -25.72 4.42 21.31
C SER A 789 -26.55 5.60 20.77
N ALA A 790 -26.80 6.63 21.60
CA ALA A 790 -27.54 7.82 21.19
C ALA A 790 -26.90 8.56 19.99
N GLU A 791 -25.57 8.47 19.85
CA GLU A 791 -24.81 9.05 18.74
C GLU A 791 -25.02 8.25 17.44
N GLN A 792 -24.96 6.90 17.52
CA GLN A 792 -25.23 6.02 16.38
C GLN A 792 -26.68 6.17 15.88
N VAL A 793 -27.64 6.35 16.80
CA VAL A 793 -29.04 6.58 16.46
C VAL A 793 -29.23 7.91 15.71
N SER A 794 -28.48 8.95 16.08
CA SER A 794 -28.48 10.23 15.37
C SER A 794 -27.87 10.12 13.97
N GLU A 795 -26.77 9.37 13.83
CA GLU A 795 -26.11 9.11 12.55
C GLU A 795 -27.02 8.33 11.59
N ILE A 796 -27.68 7.27 12.06
CA ILE A 796 -28.67 6.51 11.28
C ILE A 796 -29.77 7.43 10.75
N ASN A 797 -30.30 8.31 11.61
CA ASN A 797 -31.35 9.24 11.20
C ASN A 797 -30.88 10.20 10.09
N ASN A 798 -29.65 10.72 10.18
CA ASN A 798 -29.07 11.57 9.15
C ASN A 798 -28.87 10.80 7.82
N LEU A 799 -28.42 9.54 7.89
CA LEU A 799 -28.24 8.68 6.72
C LEU A 799 -29.56 8.31 6.05
N ILE A 800 -30.61 8.07 6.82
CA ILE A 800 -31.97 7.87 6.30
C ILE A 800 -32.39 9.12 5.50
N LEU A 801 -32.34 10.30 6.12
CA LEU A 801 -32.70 11.57 5.46
C LEU A 801 -31.89 11.80 4.18
N LYS A 802 -30.56 11.63 4.25
CA LYS A 802 -29.64 11.80 3.12
C LYS A 802 -29.99 10.87 1.96
N ASN A 803 -30.17 9.58 2.22
CA ASN A 803 -30.48 8.60 1.17
C ASN A 803 -31.86 8.80 0.55
N PHE A 804 -32.85 9.24 1.33
CA PHE A 804 -34.17 9.61 0.81
C PHE A 804 -34.14 10.89 -0.03
N SER A 805 -33.34 11.89 0.36
CA SER A 805 -33.13 13.13 -0.43
C SER A 805 -32.33 12.88 -1.72
N LEU A 806 -31.31 12.01 -1.67
CA LEU A 806 -30.48 11.61 -2.81
C LEU A 806 -31.32 11.16 -4.01
N ARG A 807 -32.34 10.35 -3.78
CA ARG A 807 -33.18 9.82 -4.85
C ARG A 807 -34.01 10.90 -5.55
N ARG A 808 -34.61 11.82 -4.79
CA ARG A 808 -35.35 12.97 -5.36
C ARG A 808 -34.44 13.90 -6.16
N VAL A 809 -33.21 14.10 -5.68
CA VAL A 809 -32.20 14.90 -6.39
C VAL A 809 -31.73 14.21 -7.67
N ILE A 810 -31.54 12.88 -7.66
CA ILE A 810 -31.21 12.09 -8.87
C ILE A 810 -32.29 12.24 -9.95
N GLU A 811 -33.57 12.29 -9.57
CA GLU A 811 -34.67 12.51 -10.53
C GLU A 811 -34.72 13.95 -11.07
N SER A 812 -34.12 14.91 -10.36
CA SER A 812 -34.22 16.35 -10.65
C SER A 812 -32.98 16.92 -11.34
N VAL A 813 -31.84 16.21 -11.32
CA VAL A 813 -30.54 16.69 -11.79
C VAL A 813 -30.03 15.88 -12.98
N THR A 814 -29.64 16.56 -14.07
CA THR A 814 -29.35 15.89 -15.36
C THR A 814 -27.85 15.76 -15.69
N ILE A 815 -27.02 16.70 -15.25
CA ILE A 815 -25.60 16.80 -15.66
C ILE A 815 -24.62 16.53 -14.51
N LEU A 816 -25.01 16.80 -13.26
CA LEU A 816 -24.10 16.79 -12.13
C LEU A 816 -24.03 15.45 -11.41
N ASP A 817 -22.86 15.16 -10.85
CA ASP A 817 -22.67 14.05 -9.91
C ASP A 817 -23.48 14.33 -8.64
N THR A 818 -24.52 13.52 -8.44
CA THR A 818 -25.51 13.68 -7.38
C THR A 818 -24.91 13.48 -5.98
N GLY A 819 -23.87 12.66 -5.85
CA GLY A 819 -23.14 12.46 -4.60
C GLY A 819 -22.35 13.70 -4.20
N LYS A 820 -21.65 14.32 -5.16
CA LYS A 820 -20.90 15.57 -4.92
C LYS A 820 -21.81 16.73 -4.57
N VAL A 821 -22.92 16.90 -5.30
CA VAL A 821 -23.89 17.97 -5.05
C VAL A 821 -24.43 17.86 -3.63
N ILE A 822 -24.81 16.66 -3.18
CA ILE A 822 -25.42 16.49 -1.86
C ILE A 822 -24.45 16.70 -0.72
N ASN A 823 -23.19 16.29 -0.84
CA ASN A 823 -22.17 16.61 0.16
C ASN A 823 -21.96 18.13 0.27
N GLN A 824 -22.06 18.86 -0.83
CA GLN A 824 -21.96 20.34 -0.84
C GLN A 824 -23.19 20.99 -0.19
N VAL A 825 -24.39 20.47 -0.43
CA VAL A 825 -25.60 20.94 0.26
C VAL A 825 -25.56 20.61 1.77
N GLU A 826 -25.03 19.46 2.14
CA GLU A 826 -24.84 19.05 3.54
C GLU A 826 -23.87 20.00 4.26
N GLN A 827 -22.72 20.33 3.65
CA GLN A 827 -21.78 21.30 4.20
C GLN A 827 -22.39 22.71 4.30
N PHE A 828 -23.22 23.10 3.32
CA PHE A 828 -23.99 24.33 3.40
C PHE A 828 -24.94 24.33 4.61
N LEU A 829 -25.71 23.26 4.82
CA LEU A 829 -26.65 23.14 5.94
C LEU A 829 -25.94 23.20 7.29
N LEU A 830 -24.88 22.41 7.47
CA LEU A 830 -24.07 22.43 8.70
C LEU A 830 -23.49 23.82 8.99
N ARG A 831 -23.02 24.51 7.94
CA ARG A 831 -22.47 25.85 8.09
C ARG A 831 -23.55 26.89 8.39
N TYR A 832 -24.72 26.77 7.77
CA TYR A 832 -25.86 27.62 8.06
C TYR A 832 -26.35 27.45 9.50
N GLU A 833 -26.55 26.21 9.96
CA GLU A 833 -26.96 25.90 11.35
C GLU A 833 -25.96 26.47 12.37
N HIS A 834 -24.66 26.36 12.08
CA HIS A 834 -23.61 26.95 12.91
C HIS A 834 -23.66 28.48 12.96
N LEU A 835 -23.82 29.16 11.82
CA LEU A 835 -23.83 30.62 11.73
C LEU A 835 -25.14 31.24 12.26
N ALA A 836 -26.27 30.55 12.07
CA ALA A 836 -27.59 31.00 12.53
C ALA A 836 -27.89 30.62 13.99
N GLY A 837 -27.17 29.63 14.55
CA GLY A 837 -27.36 29.16 15.91
C GLY A 837 -28.70 28.43 16.14
N CYS A 838 -29.26 27.83 15.08
CA CYS A 838 -30.50 27.06 15.14
C CYS A 838 -30.41 25.80 14.26
N ASP A 839 -31.11 24.74 14.66
CA ASP A 839 -31.23 23.52 13.86
C ASP A 839 -32.35 23.67 12.82
N VAL A 840 -32.06 23.30 11.58
CA VAL A 840 -33.05 23.29 10.50
C VAL A 840 -33.88 22.01 10.61
N PRO A 841 -35.22 22.09 10.66
CA PRO A 841 -36.08 20.92 10.75
C PRO A 841 -36.02 20.07 9.47
N ASN A 842 -36.32 18.77 9.60
CA ASN A 842 -36.08 17.77 8.55
C ASN A 842 -36.86 18.04 7.25
N ASP A 843 -38.09 18.52 7.35
CA ASP A 843 -38.93 18.94 6.23
C ASP A 843 -38.25 20.04 5.40
N ARG A 844 -37.66 21.05 6.05
CA ARG A 844 -36.89 22.11 5.41
C ARG A 844 -35.56 21.60 4.86
N LYS A 845 -34.88 20.69 5.55
CA LYS A 845 -33.65 20.05 5.04
C LYS A 845 -33.89 19.35 3.72
N VAL A 846 -34.97 18.57 3.61
CA VAL A 846 -35.35 17.88 2.37
C VAL A 846 -35.65 18.88 1.25
N ALA A 847 -36.39 19.96 1.54
CA ALA A 847 -36.68 21.01 0.57
C ALA A 847 -35.40 21.71 0.08
N LEU A 848 -34.46 22.01 0.98
CA LEU A 848 -33.18 22.62 0.66
C LEU A 848 -32.27 21.69 -0.14
N TYR A 849 -32.24 20.39 0.16
CA TYR A 849 -31.52 19.41 -0.65
C TYR A 849 -31.95 19.43 -2.10
N VAL A 850 -33.25 19.47 -2.37
CA VAL A 850 -33.76 19.53 -3.75
C VAL A 850 -33.51 20.90 -4.37
N HIS A 851 -33.89 21.98 -3.68
CA HIS A 851 -33.85 23.33 -4.26
C HIS A 851 -32.41 23.80 -4.55
N ILE A 852 -31.46 23.52 -3.65
CA ILE A 852 -30.05 23.89 -3.84
C ILE A 852 -29.41 23.04 -4.94
N SER A 853 -29.77 21.76 -5.06
CA SER A 853 -29.28 20.91 -6.14
C SER A 853 -29.70 21.43 -7.52
N CYS A 854 -30.98 21.80 -7.68
CA CYS A 854 -31.48 22.41 -8.91
C CYS A 854 -30.85 23.79 -9.16
N LEU A 855 -30.64 24.60 -8.12
CA LEU A 855 -29.95 25.89 -8.21
C LEU A 855 -28.53 25.75 -8.77
N ILE A 856 -27.74 24.78 -8.27
CA ILE A 856 -26.37 24.56 -8.74
C ILE A 856 -26.37 24.20 -10.23
N GLU A 857 -27.29 23.35 -10.66
CA GLU A 857 -27.41 23.00 -12.08
C GLU A 857 -27.83 24.18 -12.94
N ARG A 858 -28.77 25.03 -12.49
CA ARG A 858 -29.15 26.26 -13.19
C ARG A 858 -27.98 27.24 -13.33
N LEU A 859 -27.15 27.38 -12.30
CA LEU A 859 -25.97 28.25 -12.33
C LEU A 859 -24.94 27.76 -13.36
N ILE A 860 -24.71 26.44 -13.43
CA ILE A 860 -23.77 25.85 -14.40
C ILE A 860 -24.31 25.98 -15.83
N ARG A 861 -25.64 25.96 -16.01
CA ARG A 861 -26.30 26.15 -17.31
C ARG A 861 -26.48 27.62 -17.71
N ASN A 862 -25.99 28.58 -16.92
CA ASN A 862 -26.21 30.03 -17.10
C ASN A 862 -27.71 30.40 -17.24
N ALA A 863 -28.58 29.69 -16.54
CA ALA A 863 -30.04 29.83 -16.61
C ALA A 863 -30.65 30.37 -15.30
N SER A 864 -29.97 31.34 -14.67
CA SER A 864 -30.47 31.93 -13.41
C SER A 864 -31.74 32.75 -13.62
N PRO A 865 -32.73 32.67 -12.71
CA PRO A 865 -33.92 33.49 -12.77
C PRO A 865 -33.58 34.98 -12.62
N SER A 866 -34.17 35.81 -13.47
CA SER A 866 -33.91 37.25 -13.53
C SER A 866 -34.86 38.10 -12.66
N HIS A 867 -35.86 37.49 -12.02
CA HIS A 867 -36.85 38.17 -11.16
C HIS A 867 -37.20 37.35 -9.91
N TYR A 868 -37.38 38.05 -8.79
CA TYR A 868 -37.90 37.53 -7.51
C TYR A 868 -39.14 38.35 -7.11
N SER A 869 -40.24 37.69 -6.78
CA SER A 869 -41.54 38.31 -6.47
C SER A 869 -41.88 38.36 -4.96
N GLY A 870 -41.01 37.84 -4.08
CA GLY A 870 -41.23 37.77 -2.63
C GLY A 870 -40.73 38.99 -1.84
N LYS A 871 -40.79 38.90 -0.49
CA LYS A 871 -40.28 39.93 0.43
C LYS A 871 -38.74 39.88 0.48
N GLN A 872 -38.11 41.05 0.54
CA GLN A 872 -36.66 41.17 0.67
C GLN A 872 -36.19 40.64 2.03
N CYS A 873 -35.14 39.80 2.01
CA CYS A 873 -34.49 39.25 3.20
C CYS A 873 -33.79 40.36 4.01
N PRO A 874 -33.88 40.35 5.35
CA PRO A 874 -33.11 41.26 6.21
C PRO A 874 -31.61 41.17 5.93
N GLU A 875 -30.91 42.31 5.92
CA GLU A 875 -29.49 42.39 5.53
C GLU A 875 -28.57 41.52 6.43
N SER A 876 -28.94 41.35 7.70
CA SER A 876 -28.24 40.47 8.65
C SER A 876 -28.30 38.99 8.30
N GLU A 877 -29.44 38.51 7.79
CA GLU A 877 -29.61 37.10 7.41
C GLU A 877 -29.01 36.80 6.04
N LEU A 878 -29.01 37.79 5.16
CA LEU A 878 -28.40 37.72 3.84
C LEU A 878 -26.87 37.54 3.93
N VAL A 879 -26.24 38.16 4.93
CA VAL A 879 -24.80 37.97 5.23
C VAL A 879 -24.53 36.52 5.65
N ILE A 880 -25.35 35.97 6.55
CA ILE A 880 -25.23 34.58 7.02
C ILE A 880 -25.39 33.59 5.85
N LEU A 881 -26.40 33.80 5.00
CA LEU A 881 -26.64 32.94 3.84
C LEU A 881 -25.50 33.00 2.83
N ARG A 882 -24.96 34.19 2.53
CA ARG A 882 -23.77 34.33 1.65
C ARG A 882 -22.58 33.57 2.21
N GLU A 883 -22.35 33.65 3.52
CA GLU A 883 -21.24 32.97 4.14
C GLU A 883 -21.44 31.44 4.16
N ALA A 884 -22.67 30.96 4.39
CA ALA A 884 -22.98 29.54 4.28
C ALA A 884 -22.80 29.01 2.84
N PHE A 885 -23.21 29.78 1.84
CA PHE A 885 -23.09 29.43 0.42
C PHE A 885 -21.66 29.49 -0.13
N SER A 886 -20.71 30.06 0.59
CA SER A 886 -19.30 30.11 0.19
C SER A 886 -18.71 28.74 -0.13
N VAL A 887 -19.21 27.68 0.51
CA VAL A 887 -18.79 26.29 0.28
C VAL A 887 -19.15 25.84 -1.15
N ILE A 888 -20.37 26.15 -1.58
CA ILE A 888 -20.88 25.85 -2.92
C ILE A 888 -20.26 26.77 -3.98
N GLU A 889 -20.10 28.06 -3.68
CA GLU A 889 -19.45 29.03 -4.58
C GLU A 889 -18.00 28.62 -4.91
N ASN A 890 -17.25 28.18 -3.90
CA ASN A 890 -15.89 27.66 -4.07
C ASN A 890 -15.89 26.31 -4.79
N GLY A 891 -16.81 25.39 -4.43
CA GLY A 891 -16.87 24.04 -4.98
C GLY A 891 -17.18 23.99 -6.48
N TYR A 892 -18.01 24.91 -6.98
CA TYR A 892 -18.44 24.96 -8.39
C TYR A 892 -17.92 26.18 -9.15
N SER A 893 -17.13 27.06 -8.51
CA SER A 893 -16.63 28.30 -9.11
C SER A 893 -17.75 29.20 -9.69
N VAL A 894 -18.89 29.25 -8.99
CA VAL A 894 -20.06 30.06 -9.35
C VAL A 894 -20.29 31.15 -8.32
N LYS A 895 -20.98 32.22 -8.70
CA LYS A 895 -21.48 33.24 -7.77
C LYS A 895 -22.99 33.13 -7.66
N ILE A 896 -23.51 33.08 -6.44
CA ILE A 896 -24.94 32.94 -6.21
C ILE A 896 -25.60 34.33 -6.29
N PRO A 897 -26.56 34.53 -7.21
CA PRO A 897 -27.31 35.77 -7.31
C PRO A 897 -28.09 36.07 -6.04
N ALA A 898 -28.25 37.36 -5.70
CA ALA A 898 -29.05 37.77 -4.55
C ALA A 898 -30.51 37.27 -4.61
N VAL A 899 -31.05 37.08 -5.83
CA VAL A 899 -32.38 36.51 -6.08
C VAL A 899 -32.52 35.09 -5.52
N GLU A 900 -31.52 34.24 -5.72
CA GLU A 900 -31.53 32.86 -5.23
C GLU A 900 -31.43 32.80 -3.69
N LEU A 901 -30.68 33.73 -3.08
CA LEU A 901 -30.59 33.85 -1.62
C LEU A 901 -31.95 34.19 -0.99
N TYR A 902 -32.80 34.93 -1.69
CA TYR A 902 -34.14 35.24 -1.20
C TYR A 902 -35.07 34.01 -1.21
N TYR A 903 -35.01 33.16 -2.24
CA TYR A 903 -35.76 31.90 -2.28
C TYR A 903 -35.35 30.95 -1.15
N ILE A 904 -34.05 30.86 -0.86
CA ILE A 904 -33.54 30.03 0.23
C ILE A 904 -34.00 30.55 1.59
N HIS A 905 -34.00 31.87 1.79
CA HIS A 905 -34.56 32.48 3.00
C HIS A 905 -36.07 32.21 3.14
N ASP A 906 -36.85 32.24 2.06
CA ASP A 906 -38.27 31.89 2.08
C ASP A 906 -38.49 30.42 2.50
N ILE A 907 -37.68 29.47 1.99
CA ILE A 907 -37.74 28.05 2.39
C ILE A 907 -37.40 27.88 3.88
N LEU A 908 -36.48 28.69 4.39
CA LEU A 908 -36.05 28.65 5.79
C LEU A 908 -37.05 29.30 6.77
N THR A 909 -37.87 30.25 6.31
CA THR A 909 -38.71 31.08 7.20
C THR A 909 -40.22 30.87 7.05
N ARG A 910 -40.72 30.43 5.89
CA ARG A 910 -42.15 30.19 5.69
C ARG A 910 -42.58 28.81 6.20
N GLU A 911 -43.83 28.71 6.63
CA GLU A 911 -44.51 27.41 6.79
C GLU A 911 -44.70 26.83 5.39
N THR A 912 -44.04 25.72 5.10
CA THR A 912 -44.08 25.04 3.81
C THR A 912 -45.45 24.38 3.61
N GLU A 913 -46.46 25.16 3.22
CA GLU A 913 -47.48 24.61 2.31
C GLU A 913 -46.78 24.42 0.96
N PHE A 914 -46.67 23.17 0.52
CA PHE A 914 -46.13 22.79 -0.79
C PHE A 914 -46.62 23.77 -1.86
N ILE A 915 -45.70 24.49 -2.50
CA ILE A 915 -45.97 25.36 -3.65
C ILE A 915 -46.65 24.49 -4.71
N GLN A 916 -47.96 24.65 -4.87
CA GLN A 916 -48.80 23.85 -5.76
C GLN A 916 -48.68 24.24 -7.25
N GLU A 917 -47.92 25.28 -7.60
CA GLU A 917 -47.98 25.90 -8.93
C GLU A 917 -46.70 25.80 -9.79
N ASP A 918 -45.68 25.05 -9.38
CA ASP A 918 -44.50 24.83 -10.24
C ASP A 918 -44.52 23.41 -10.85
N GLN A 919 -45.47 23.17 -11.75
CA GLN A 919 -45.42 22.04 -12.70
C GLN A 919 -44.67 22.38 -14.00
N GLU A 920 -44.05 23.56 -14.08
CA GLU A 920 -43.07 23.91 -15.11
C GLU A 920 -41.80 24.45 -14.43
N PHE A 921 -40.98 23.56 -13.85
CA PHE A 921 -39.64 23.89 -13.37
C PHE A 921 -38.62 22.80 -13.71
#